data_AF-A0A2W4SDA9-F1
#
_entry.id   AF-A0A2W4SDA9-F1
#
_cell.length_a   1.000
_cell.length_b   1.000
_cell.length_c   1.000
_cell.angle_alpha   90.00
_cell.angle_beta   90.00
_cell.angle_gamma   90.00
#
_symmetry.space_group_name_H-M   'P 1'
#
loop_
_entity.id
_entity.type
_entity.pdbx_description
1 polymer ?
#
loop_
_entity_poly.entity_id
_entity_poly.type
_entity_poly.pdbx_seq_one_letter_code
_entity_poly.pdbx_strand_id
1 'polypeptide(L)'
;MFRMPYIVMLRGRRNMIKLFERFRRDRRGAISTVFMLMVPALIGMAGMAVEYGNALMIQTRNQRVADSAAYAAAIAYNSSGNSLSAAQTAALRITSLNNLAGATVLAQQVTSPANASRSAIRVTVTQFAPLLLSSAIYGPRRVAVPVVATAELVAQAAVPPSCITAIDGGGTGVTVSGGANITANNCGVASNANLTVANCGAYVQSAGITYAANLVVPTNCGGGQPPLRKADGTTPTAVRAPVADPYAGNAAVAAAAGRLSQVTGMATLDAATVPSGTDDTLVVFKGGYNASDITDVDNQARANGCRAYWTSNAWDYECPSGTTTSLKIGAICGGCTLQLNTSASAATVLNINSSITAQAKMTFGYGTININGNYTGGYGGTESRASNFNISGFLNVGTSGAAVFGAGTYNIGQGLYLNGSASTYFGAGTFTIGTGSVSCGGGSYSICALSSGTTTIAGPSVFVLRSGVRTGGGATLNLGAGANNSYRLGASSDGFAFRGDGGSDTIMADASSGGNVYEFGGHVNLTGGGSCLVVGAAPNHDIKGNLWGTGAMKLGAGTYTITGSVNFGGSGGGDSSCGGSTIGVYANNVTFVIGAAAGSTATSGDCAGQSFCLSAGYSNVVINAPTSGALGGFAVIGPQSASNTAGGTFTSGASNTVVTGVFYMPNGSLNFSGGASLGDASGCLELVGRQITVSAGALLGSSCVSSMGTGTPAGFSARLVG
;
A
#
# COMPACT_ATOMS: atom_id res chain seq x y z
N MET A 1 -82.93 -77.60 -39.50
CA MET A 1 -82.40 -78.96 -39.71
C MET A 1 -80.91 -78.85 -39.40
N PHE A 2 -80.33 -79.34 -38.30
CA PHE A 2 -80.35 -80.69 -37.74
C PHE A 2 -80.02 -80.67 -36.24
N ARG A 3 -80.46 -81.71 -35.53
CA ARG A 3 -80.33 -81.97 -34.08
C ARG A 3 -79.10 -82.84 -33.77
N MET A 4 -78.50 -82.61 -32.58
CA MET A 4 -77.86 -83.58 -31.65
C MET A 4 -76.50 -84.22 -32.03
N PRO A 5 -75.75 -84.86 -31.07
CA PRO A 5 -75.33 -84.37 -29.75
C PRO A 5 -73.89 -84.77 -29.33
N TYR A 6 -73.44 -84.06 -28.29
CA TYR A 6 -72.56 -84.37 -27.15
C TYR A 6 -72.09 -85.81 -26.79
N ILE A 7 -70.83 -85.87 -26.30
CA ILE A 7 -70.23 -86.70 -25.21
C ILE A 7 -69.06 -87.62 -25.63
N VAL A 8 -67.83 -87.11 -25.43
CA VAL A 8 -66.70 -87.80 -24.75
C VAL A 8 -65.79 -86.66 -24.20
N MET A 9 -66.00 -86.10 -23.01
CA MET A 9 -65.65 -86.61 -21.69
C MET A 9 -64.17 -87.08 -21.51
N LEU A 10 -63.41 -86.28 -20.74
CA LEU A 10 -62.99 -86.64 -19.36
C LEU A 10 -61.50 -86.83 -18.97
N ARG A 11 -60.48 -86.77 -19.84
CA ARG A 11 -59.08 -86.90 -19.34
C ARG A 11 -58.33 -85.59 -19.01
N GLY A 12 -58.70 -84.45 -19.62
CA GLY A 12 -58.08 -83.14 -19.31
C GLY A 12 -58.60 -82.45 -18.03
N ARG A 13 -59.82 -82.83 -17.57
CA ARG A 13 -60.49 -82.15 -16.45
C ARG A 13 -59.83 -82.38 -15.09
N ARG A 14 -59.22 -83.55 -14.83
CA ARG A 14 -58.65 -83.87 -13.50
C ARG A 14 -57.38 -83.09 -13.17
N ASN A 15 -56.56 -82.71 -14.16
CA ASN A 15 -55.38 -81.86 -13.93
C ASN A 15 -55.76 -80.38 -13.78
N MET A 16 -56.78 -79.90 -14.51
CA MET A 16 -57.37 -78.56 -14.30
C MET A 16 -58.02 -78.42 -12.92
N ILE A 17 -58.74 -79.44 -12.44
CA ILE A 17 -59.38 -79.41 -11.12
C ILE A 17 -58.33 -79.36 -10.00
N LYS A 18 -57.23 -80.11 -10.10
CA LYS A 18 -56.12 -80.02 -9.13
C LYS A 18 -55.38 -78.67 -9.17
N LEU A 19 -55.30 -78.02 -10.33
CA LEU A 19 -54.73 -76.67 -10.47
C LEU A 19 -55.66 -75.62 -9.83
N PHE A 20 -56.97 -75.73 -10.06
CA PHE A 20 -57.99 -74.86 -9.47
C PHE A 20 -58.16 -75.09 -7.96
N GLU A 21 -58.04 -76.33 -7.47
CA GLU A 21 -58.02 -76.61 -6.03
C GLU A 21 -56.75 -76.10 -5.35
N ARG A 22 -55.59 -76.14 -6.04
CA ARG A 22 -54.37 -75.46 -5.58
C ARG A 22 -54.57 -73.95 -5.53
N PHE A 23 -55.11 -73.32 -6.59
CA PHE A 23 -55.39 -71.89 -6.62
C PHE A 23 -56.43 -71.46 -5.56
N ARG A 24 -57.46 -72.28 -5.33
CA ARG A 24 -58.54 -72.02 -4.36
C ARG A 24 -58.09 -72.27 -2.91
N ARG A 25 -57.07 -73.11 -2.68
CA ARG A 25 -56.42 -73.25 -1.37
C ARG A 25 -55.25 -72.29 -1.16
N ASP A 26 -54.83 -71.57 -2.19
CA ASP A 26 -53.69 -70.65 -2.11
C ASP A 26 -54.09 -69.33 -1.44
N ARG A 27 -53.85 -69.23 -0.13
CA ARG A 27 -54.08 -68.01 0.66
C ARG A 27 -53.16 -66.85 0.24
N ARG A 28 -52.15 -67.09 -0.60
CA ARG A 28 -51.25 -66.03 -1.11
C ARG A 28 -51.95 -65.08 -2.09
N GLY A 29 -52.99 -65.53 -2.79
CA GLY A 29 -53.76 -64.71 -3.75
C GLY A 29 -54.60 -63.60 -3.09
N ALA A 30 -55.29 -63.89 -1.99
CA ALA A 30 -56.07 -62.88 -1.26
C ALA A 30 -55.20 -61.80 -0.59
N ILE A 31 -54.00 -62.20 -0.13
CA ILE A 31 -52.99 -61.29 0.41
C ILE A 31 -52.49 -60.34 -0.70
N SER A 32 -52.32 -60.84 -1.92
CA SER A 32 -51.87 -60.01 -3.06
C SER A 32 -52.88 -58.92 -3.45
N THR A 33 -54.18 -59.19 -3.39
CA THR A 33 -55.23 -58.20 -3.68
C THR A 33 -55.35 -57.11 -2.62
N VAL A 34 -55.26 -57.49 -1.34
CA VAL A 34 -55.27 -56.50 -0.23
C VAL A 34 -54.00 -55.65 -0.28
N PHE A 35 -52.84 -56.27 -0.54
CA PHE A 35 -51.58 -55.56 -0.72
C PHE A 35 -51.65 -54.59 -1.90
N MET A 36 -52.17 -55.01 -3.05
CA MET A 36 -52.31 -54.15 -4.24
C MET A 36 -53.24 -52.95 -4.01
N LEU A 37 -54.25 -53.06 -3.15
CA LEU A 37 -55.12 -51.96 -2.75
C LEU A 37 -54.47 -51.02 -1.70
N MET A 38 -53.63 -51.55 -0.82
CA MET A 38 -52.94 -50.75 0.23
C MET A 38 -51.70 -50.02 -0.29
N VAL A 39 -50.99 -50.58 -1.26
CA VAL A 39 -49.74 -50.00 -1.79
C VAL A 39 -49.91 -48.56 -2.29
N PRO A 40 -50.93 -48.20 -3.09
CA PRO A 40 -51.15 -46.82 -3.51
C PRO A 40 -51.41 -45.86 -2.34
N ALA A 41 -52.16 -46.30 -1.32
CA ALA A 41 -52.44 -45.48 -0.14
C ALA A 41 -51.17 -45.23 0.71
N LEU A 42 -50.34 -46.26 0.90
CA LEU A 42 -49.06 -46.15 1.60
C LEU A 42 -48.07 -45.26 0.84
N ILE A 43 -47.98 -45.40 -0.48
CA ILE A 43 -47.14 -44.55 -1.34
C ILE A 43 -47.65 -43.09 -1.29
N GLY A 44 -48.96 -42.87 -1.33
CA GLY A 44 -49.56 -41.54 -1.22
C GLY A 44 -49.24 -40.85 0.12
N MET A 45 -49.36 -41.57 1.24
CA MET A 45 -49.02 -41.04 2.56
C MET A 45 -47.51 -40.76 2.71
N ALA A 46 -46.66 -41.68 2.25
CA ALA A 46 -45.20 -41.48 2.27
C ALA A 46 -44.79 -40.30 1.38
N GLY A 47 -45.40 -40.16 0.20
CA GLY A 47 -45.18 -39.03 -0.69
C GLY A 47 -45.56 -37.70 -0.07
N MET A 48 -46.74 -37.63 0.55
CA MET A 48 -47.18 -36.43 1.26
C MET A 48 -46.25 -36.07 2.43
N ALA A 49 -45.77 -37.06 3.19
CA ALA A 49 -44.82 -36.83 4.29
C ALA A 49 -43.49 -36.24 3.81
N VAL A 50 -42.92 -36.77 2.72
CA VAL A 50 -41.66 -36.27 2.14
C VAL A 50 -41.85 -34.88 1.54
N GLU A 51 -42.94 -34.64 0.82
CA GLU A 51 -43.23 -33.36 0.18
C GLU A 51 -43.54 -32.26 1.20
N TYR A 52 -44.27 -32.60 2.26
CA TYR A 52 -44.50 -31.69 3.39
C TYR A 52 -43.19 -31.37 4.12
N GLY A 53 -42.34 -32.38 4.34
CA GLY A 53 -40.99 -32.17 4.89
C GLY A 53 -40.14 -31.22 4.03
N ASN A 54 -40.19 -31.39 2.71
CA ASN A 54 -39.51 -30.49 1.77
C ASN A 54 -40.09 -29.06 1.84
N ALA A 55 -41.43 -28.91 1.92
CA ALA A 55 -42.07 -27.62 2.06
C ALA A 55 -41.66 -26.90 3.37
N LEU A 56 -41.54 -27.63 4.48
CA LEU A 56 -41.05 -27.08 5.76
C LEU A 56 -39.57 -26.67 5.70
N MET A 57 -38.72 -27.43 5.01
CA MET A 57 -37.32 -27.03 4.80
C MET A 57 -37.24 -25.75 3.95
N ILE A 58 -38.07 -25.64 2.91
CA ILE A 58 -38.18 -24.42 2.11
C ILE A 58 -38.68 -23.26 2.97
N GLN A 59 -39.69 -23.47 3.81
CA GLN A 59 -40.22 -22.45 4.72
C GLN A 59 -39.15 -21.91 5.68
N THR A 60 -38.41 -22.79 6.36
CA THR A 60 -37.37 -22.38 7.32
C THR A 60 -36.19 -21.66 6.67
N ARG A 61 -35.76 -22.11 5.48
CA ARG A 61 -34.76 -21.39 4.66
C ARG A 61 -35.28 -20.01 4.25
N ASN A 62 -36.51 -19.96 3.73
CA ASN A 62 -37.08 -18.71 3.23
C ASN A 62 -37.36 -17.72 4.36
N GLN A 63 -37.71 -18.18 5.57
CA GLN A 63 -37.92 -17.29 6.71
C GLN A 63 -36.66 -16.51 7.05
N ARG A 64 -35.49 -17.16 7.14
CA ARG A 64 -34.21 -16.48 7.38
C ARG A 64 -33.90 -15.43 6.32
N VAL A 65 -34.20 -15.74 5.06
CA VAL A 65 -34.02 -14.80 3.95
C VAL A 65 -35.03 -13.65 4.06
N ALA A 66 -36.30 -13.92 4.36
CA ALA A 66 -37.34 -12.92 4.56
C ALA A 66 -36.99 -11.96 5.70
N ASP A 67 -36.46 -12.45 6.82
CA ASP A 67 -36.00 -11.63 7.95
C ASP A 67 -34.88 -10.67 7.51
N SER A 68 -33.86 -11.18 6.83
CA SER A 68 -32.79 -10.32 6.29
C SER A 68 -33.28 -9.34 5.21
N ALA A 69 -34.25 -9.75 4.39
CA ALA A 69 -34.83 -8.92 3.34
C ALA A 69 -35.73 -7.82 3.92
N ALA A 70 -36.52 -8.10 4.96
CA ALA A 70 -37.34 -7.11 5.66
C ALA A 70 -36.47 -6.04 6.33
N TYR A 71 -35.38 -6.46 6.99
CA TYR A 71 -34.41 -5.55 7.59
C TYR A 71 -33.75 -4.62 6.55
N ALA A 72 -33.23 -5.19 5.46
CA ALA A 72 -32.61 -4.42 4.39
C ALA A 72 -33.61 -3.49 3.68
N ALA A 73 -34.84 -3.95 3.44
CA ALA A 73 -35.89 -3.16 2.83
C ALA A 73 -36.31 -1.97 3.71
N ALA A 74 -36.40 -2.15 5.04
CA ALA A 74 -36.65 -1.06 5.98
C ALA A 74 -35.55 0.01 5.94
N ILE A 75 -34.28 -0.39 5.92
CA ILE A 75 -33.17 0.56 5.82
C ILE A 75 -33.21 1.33 4.49
N ALA A 76 -33.40 0.63 3.37
CA ALA A 76 -33.45 1.23 2.04
C ALA A 76 -34.67 2.16 1.85
N TYR A 77 -35.80 1.81 2.45
CA TYR A 77 -36.99 2.66 2.49
C TYR A 77 -36.67 4.01 3.14
N ASN A 78 -36.01 3.98 4.30
CA ASN A 78 -35.72 5.19 5.04
C ASN A 78 -34.60 6.05 4.42
N SER A 79 -33.51 5.42 3.93
CA SER A 79 -32.40 6.14 3.30
C SER A 79 -32.76 6.80 1.95
N SER A 80 -33.87 6.39 1.34
CA SER A 80 -34.39 6.94 0.08
C SER A 80 -35.50 7.98 0.25
N GLY A 81 -35.73 8.48 1.48
CA GLY A 81 -36.80 9.43 1.77
C GLY A 81 -38.19 8.80 1.70
N ASN A 82 -38.34 7.56 2.20
CA ASN A 82 -39.58 6.77 2.25
C ASN A 82 -40.06 6.22 0.89
N SER A 83 -39.14 5.78 0.03
CA SER A 83 -39.48 5.18 -1.26
C SER A 83 -39.70 3.66 -1.19
N LEU A 84 -40.93 3.21 -1.46
CA LEU A 84 -41.27 1.79 -1.57
C LEU A 84 -40.53 1.07 -2.71
N SER A 85 -40.18 1.80 -3.77
CA SER A 85 -39.44 1.23 -4.92
C SER A 85 -38.00 0.84 -4.50
N ALA A 86 -37.35 1.67 -3.68
CA ALA A 86 -36.04 1.36 -3.12
C ALA A 86 -36.10 0.18 -2.13
N ALA A 87 -37.14 0.14 -1.28
CA ALA A 87 -37.39 -0.98 -0.37
C ALA A 87 -37.56 -2.31 -1.12
N GLN A 88 -38.36 -2.30 -2.19
CA GLN A 88 -38.59 -3.45 -3.07
C GLN A 88 -37.30 -3.91 -3.75
N THR A 89 -36.49 -2.97 -4.25
CA THR A 89 -35.20 -3.27 -4.89
C THR A 89 -34.22 -3.93 -3.91
N ALA A 90 -34.16 -3.44 -2.67
CA ALA A 90 -33.31 -4.02 -1.63
C ALA A 90 -33.76 -5.44 -1.24
N ALA A 91 -35.07 -5.66 -1.06
CA ALA A 91 -35.62 -7.00 -0.79
C ALA A 91 -35.26 -7.98 -1.91
N LEU A 92 -35.44 -7.58 -3.18
CA LEU A 92 -35.08 -8.39 -4.34
C LEU A 92 -33.59 -8.74 -4.36
N ARG A 93 -32.70 -7.79 -4.05
CA ARG A 93 -31.26 -8.02 -3.99
C ARG A 93 -30.86 -9.05 -2.92
N ILE A 94 -31.48 -9.01 -1.74
CA ILE A 94 -31.21 -10.01 -0.69
C ILE A 94 -31.67 -11.39 -1.14
N THR A 95 -32.84 -11.49 -1.79
CA THR A 95 -33.33 -12.79 -2.28
C THR A 95 -32.48 -13.35 -3.43
N SER A 96 -31.93 -12.51 -4.32
CA SER A 96 -31.05 -12.95 -5.40
C SER A 96 -29.69 -13.44 -4.87
N LEU A 97 -29.11 -12.77 -3.88
CA LEU A 97 -27.88 -13.21 -3.20
C LEU A 97 -28.02 -14.57 -2.51
N ASN A 98 -29.23 -14.91 -2.05
CA ASN A 98 -29.53 -16.18 -1.40
C ASN A 98 -29.99 -17.29 -2.37
N ASN A 99 -29.82 -17.08 -3.68
CA ASN A 99 -30.16 -18.01 -4.75
C ASN A 99 -31.65 -18.40 -4.77
N LEU A 100 -32.56 -17.47 -4.48
CA LEU A 100 -34.01 -17.67 -4.58
C LEU A 100 -34.57 -17.22 -5.95
N ALA A 101 -33.86 -17.53 -7.03
CA ALA A 101 -34.30 -17.21 -8.38
C ALA A 101 -35.64 -17.91 -8.69
N GLY A 102 -36.71 -17.14 -8.90
CA GLY A 102 -38.07 -17.64 -9.14
C GLY A 102 -39.04 -17.57 -7.94
N ALA A 103 -38.60 -17.03 -6.79
CA ALA A 103 -39.52 -16.64 -5.72
C ALA A 103 -40.16 -15.28 -6.03
N THR A 104 -41.45 -15.14 -5.71
CA THR A 104 -42.14 -13.84 -5.76
C THR A 104 -41.86 -13.08 -4.46
N VAL A 105 -41.34 -11.86 -4.56
CA VAL A 105 -40.98 -11.01 -3.42
C VAL A 105 -41.80 -9.73 -3.44
N LEU A 106 -42.42 -9.38 -2.33
CA LEU A 106 -43.22 -8.16 -2.18
C LEU A 106 -42.86 -7.45 -0.88
N ALA A 107 -42.40 -6.19 -0.98
CA ALA A 107 -42.16 -5.28 0.11
C ALA A 107 -43.28 -4.24 0.19
N GLN A 108 -43.90 -4.08 1.36
CA GLN A 108 -44.98 -3.14 1.61
C GLN A 108 -44.74 -2.38 2.91
N GLN A 109 -45.11 -1.09 2.93
CA GLN A 109 -45.18 -0.34 4.18
C GLN A 109 -46.44 -0.76 4.92
N VAL A 110 -46.29 -1.07 6.20
CA VAL A 110 -47.36 -1.41 7.13
C VAL A 110 -47.15 -0.66 8.45
N THR A 111 -48.16 -0.63 9.31
CA THR A 111 -48.00 -0.20 10.70
C THR A 111 -47.21 -1.26 11.47
N SER A 112 -46.28 -0.85 12.34
CA SER A 112 -45.51 -1.80 13.16
C SER A 112 -46.44 -2.62 14.07
N PRO A 113 -46.38 -3.96 14.03
CA PRO A 113 -47.13 -4.83 14.95
C PRO A 113 -46.77 -4.60 16.42
N ALA A 114 -45.55 -4.12 16.70
CA ALA A 114 -45.08 -3.85 18.06
C ALA A 114 -45.51 -2.47 18.57
N ASN A 115 -45.82 -1.51 17.70
CA ASN A 115 -46.23 -0.16 18.07
C ASN A 115 -47.03 0.52 16.95
N ALA A 116 -48.30 0.80 17.20
CA ALA A 116 -49.22 1.39 16.21
C ALA A 116 -48.80 2.80 15.71
N SER A 117 -47.90 3.49 16.41
CA SER A 117 -47.40 4.81 16.03
C SER A 117 -46.14 4.76 15.15
N ARG A 118 -45.62 3.56 14.81
CA ARG A 118 -44.40 3.40 14.00
C ARG A 118 -44.71 2.76 12.64
N SER A 119 -43.95 3.16 11.62
CA SER A 119 -43.96 2.48 10.32
C SER A 119 -43.05 1.26 10.34
N ALA A 120 -43.40 0.24 9.57
CA ALA A 120 -42.61 -0.96 9.34
C ALA A 120 -42.66 -1.38 7.88
N ILE A 121 -41.64 -2.10 7.42
CA ILE A 121 -41.64 -2.75 6.11
C ILE A 121 -41.89 -4.23 6.30
N ARG A 122 -42.97 -4.73 5.68
CA ARG A 122 -43.29 -6.15 5.60
C ARG A 122 -42.81 -6.71 4.27
N VAL A 123 -41.98 -7.75 4.32
CA VAL A 123 -41.53 -8.48 3.15
C VAL A 123 -42.17 -9.87 3.15
N THR A 124 -42.82 -10.19 2.04
CA THR A 124 -43.38 -11.52 1.77
C THR A 124 -42.55 -12.20 0.69
N VAL A 125 -42.00 -13.38 0.99
CA VAL A 125 -41.27 -14.22 0.03
C VAL A 125 -42.10 -15.47 -0.23
N THR A 126 -42.45 -15.71 -1.49
CA THR A 126 -43.25 -16.87 -1.89
C THR A 126 -42.47 -17.73 -2.87
N GLN A 127 -42.15 -18.96 -2.47
CA GLN A 127 -41.51 -19.95 -3.34
C GLN A 127 -42.45 -21.12 -3.63
N PHE A 128 -42.37 -21.68 -4.84
CA PHE A 128 -43.15 -22.85 -5.24
C PHE A 128 -42.37 -24.14 -5.02
N ALA A 129 -42.79 -24.96 -4.06
CA ALA A 129 -42.23 -26.29 -3.81
C ALA A 129 -42.85 -27.32 -4.78
N PRO A 130 -42.06 -28.16 -5.47
CA PRO A 130 -42.60 -29.18 -6.36
C PRO A 130 -43.32 -30.29 -5.57
N LEU A 131 -44.43 -30.73 -6.11
CA LEU A 131 -45.16 -31.94 -5.70
C LEU A 131 -44.86 -33.02 -6.74
N LEU A 132 -44.19 -34.09 -6.34
CA LEU A 132 -43.72 -35.17 -7.22
C LEU A 132 -44.68 -36.38 -7.16
N LEU A 133 -44.87 -36.93 -5.97
CA LEU A 133 -45.69 -38.11 -5.69
C LEU A 133 -47.18 -37.76 -5.57
N SER A 134 -47.54 -36.65 -4.91
CA SER A 134 -48.95 -36.26 -4.78
C SER A 134 -49.53 -35.73 -6.10
N SER A 135 -48.70 -35.29 -7.03
CA SER A 135 -49.15 -34.81 -8.35
C SER A 135 -49.82 -35.90 -9.20
N ALA A 136 -49.46 -37.17 -8.99
CA ALA A 136 -50.05 -38.32 -9.69
C ALA A 136 -51.50 -38.61 -9.25
N ILE A 137 -51.91 -38.08 -8.09
CA ILE A 137 -53.22 -38.34 -7.47
C ILE A 137 -54.09 -37.08 -7.48
N TYR A 138 -53.53 -35.91 -7.17
CA TYR A 138 -54.30 -34.69 -6.87
C TYR A 138 -54.30 -33.62 -7.95
N GLY A 139 -53.40 -33.65 -8.95
CA GLY A 139 -53.39 -32.71 -10.09
C GLY A 139 -52.40 -31.53 -10.01
N PRO A 140 -52.25 -30.79 -8.89
CA PRO A 140 -51.23 -29.77 -8.74
C PRO A 140 -49.81 -30.35 -8.79
N ARG A 141 -48.93 -29.67 -9.51
CA ARG A 141 -47.50 -30.04 -9.62
C ARG A 141 -46.60 -29.27 -8.66
N ARG A 142 -47.14 -28.26 -7.96
CA ARG A 142 -46.40 -27.38 -7.04
C ARG A 142 -47.34 -26.81 -5.98
N VAL A 143 -46.79 -26.45 -4.81
CA VAL A 143 -47.49 -25.74 -3.73
C VAL A 143 -46.73 -24.44 -3.40
N ALA A 144 -47.47 -23.35 -3.15
CA ALA A 144 -46.87 -22.09 -2.72
C ALA A 144 -46.53 -22.14 -1.22
N VAL A 145 -45.31 -21.73 -0.87
CA VAL A 145 -44.82 -21.63 0.51
C VAL A 145 -44.51 -20.15 0.79
N PRO A 146 -45.51 -19.36 1.25
CA PRO A 146 -45.29 -17.97 1.62
C PRO A 146 -44.67 -17.88 3.02
N VAL A 147 -43.70 -16.98 3.18
CA VAL A 147 -43.17 -16.55 4.48
C VAL A 147 -43.24 -15.03 4.57
N VAL A 148 -43.42 -14.53 5.79
CA VAL A 148 -43.57 -13.10 6.06
C VAL A 148 -42.60 -12.71 7.15
N ALA A 149 -41.93 -11.58 6.95
CA ALA A 149 -41.12 -10.92 7.97
C ALA A 149 -41.44 -9.42 7.98
N THR A 150 -41.44 -8.81 9.16
CA THR A 150 -41.70 -7.37 9.31
C THR A 150 -40.56 -6.72 10.07
N ALA A 151 -40.05 -5.59 9.58
CA ALA A 151 -39.03 -4.79 10.25
C ALA A 151 -39.57 -3.39 10.54
N GLU A 152 -39.62 -3.01 11.81
CA GLU A 152 -40.05 -1.67 12.23
C GLU A 152 -38.92 -0.64 12.13
N LEU A 153 -39.29 0.61 11.86
CA LEU A 153 -38.40 1.77 11.86
C LEU A 153 -38.51 2.47 13.22
N VAL A 154 -37.41 2.54 13.96
CA VAL A 154 -37.33 3.22 15.25
C VAL A 154 -36.58 4.53 15.09
N ALA A 155 -37.26 5.66 15.28
CA ALA A 155 -36.64 6.98 15.23
C ALA A 155 -35.48 7.06 16.24
N GLN A 156 -34.29 7.40 15.74
CA GLN A 156 -33.15 7.81 16.53
C GLN A 156 -32.84 9.27 16.18
N ALA A 157 -32.27 10.02 17.12
CA ALA A 157 -31.72 11.33 16.77
C ALA A 157 -30.67 11.12 15.66
N ALA A 158 -30.91 11.68 14.47
CA ALA A 158 -30.01 11.55 13.34
C ALA A 158 -28.68 12.24 13.67
N VAL A 159 -27.69 11.48 14.14
CA VAL A 159 -26.32 11.97 14.21
C VAL A 159 -25.66 11.71 12.86
N PRO A 160 -25.05 12.71 12.20
CA PRO A 160 -24.30 12.50 10.98
C PRO A 160 -23.14 11.51 11.20
N PRO A 161 -22.69 10.77 10.17
CA PRO A 161 -21.51 9.92 10.25
C PRO A 161 -20.33 10.67 10.84
N SER A 162 -19.57 9.99 11.70
CA SER A 162 -18.44 10.61 12.38
C SER A 162 -17.17 10.51 11.55
N CYS A 163 -16.51 11.65 11.36
CA CYS A 163 -15.24 11.76 10.65
C CYS A 163 -14.04 11.82 11.61
N ILE A 164 -14.29 12.03 12.90
CA ILE A 164 -13.29 12.02 13.96
C ILE A 164 -13.80 11.05 15.02
N THR A 165 -13.11 9.93 15.19
CA THR A 165 -13.57 8.83 16.04
C THR A 165 -12.44 8.35 16.96
N ALA A 166 -12.65 8.47 18.27
CA ALA A 166 -11.84 7.80 19.28
C ALA A 166 -12.49 6.47 19.68
N ILE A 167 -11.87 5.34 19.34
CA ILE A 167 -12.52 4.01 19.41
C ILE A 167 -12.28 3.24 20.72
N ASP A 168 -11.35 3.68 21.57
CA ASP A 168 -11.04 2.99 22.84
C ASP A 168 -12.01 3.39 23.96
N GLY A 169 -12.77 2.42 24.46
CA GLY A 169 -13.70 2.63 25.58
C GLY A 169 -13.04 2.70 26.96
N GLY A 170 -11.81 2.19 27.11
CA GLY A 170 -11.03 2.28 28.35
C GLY A 170 -10.16 3.53 28.44
N GLY A 171 -10.12 4.34 27.37
CA GLY A 171 -9.25 5.49 27.23
C GLY A 171 -9.82 6.82 27.73
N THR A 172 -9.12 7.91 27.41
CA THR A 172 -9.60 9.29 27.64
C THR A 172 -10.66 9.72 26.63
N GLY A 173 -10.70 9.08 25.46
CA GLY A 173 -11.63 9.40 24.38
C GLY A 173 -11.16 10.59 23.54
N VAL A 174 -12.05 11.56 23.32
CA VAL A 174 -11.75 12.83 22.65
C VAL A 174 -11.54 13.92 23.72
N THR A 175 -10.38 14.55 23.76
CA THR A 175 -10.04 15.62 24.71
C THR A 175 -9.57 16.87 23.98
N VAL A 176 -10.19 18.02 24.27
CA VAL A 176 -9.85 19.32 23.70
C VAL A 176 -9.52 20.32 24.82
N SER A 177 -8.36 20.97 24.78
CA SER A 177 -7.90 21.89 25.84
C SER A 177 -6.96 22.99 25.36
N GLY A 178 -6.59 23.93 26.23
CA GLY A 178 -5.49 24.88 26.00
C GLY A 178 -5.67 25.79 24.79
N GLY A 179 -6.90 26.19 24.47
CA GLY A 179 -7.21 27.07 23.33
C GLY A 179 -7.27 26.36 21.97
N ALA A 180 -7.18 25.03 21.98
CA ALA A 180 -7.22 24.20 20.78
C ALA A 180 -8.65 23.91 20.33
N ASN A 181 -8.83 23.63 19.04
CA ASN A 181 -10.15 23.54 18.42
C ASN A 181 -10.28 22.37 17.45
N ILE A 182 -11.45 21.74 17.45
CA ILE A 182 -11.87 20.77 16.43
C ILE A 182 -12.95 21.41 15.56
N THR A 183 -12.83 21.30 14.24
CA THR A 183 -13.79 21.80 13.24
C THR A 183 -14.19 20.68 12.28
N ALA A 184 -15.38 20.12 12.49
CA ALA A 184 -16.01 19.01 11.77
C ALA A 184 -17.35 19.45 11.15
N ASN A 185 -17.33 20.43 10.24
CA ASN A 185 -18.56 21.15 9.83
C ASN A 185 -19.64 20.27 9.20
N ASN A 186 -19.23 19.20 8.51
CA ASN A 186 -20.13 18.35 7.73
C ASN A 186 -20.35 16.97 8.36
N CYS A 187 -19.69 16.65 9.47
CA CYS A 187 -19.62 15.31 10.03
C CYS A 187 -19.62 15.31 11.56
N GLY A 188 -19.78 14.13 12.15
CA GLY A 188 -19.80 13.94 13.59
C GLY A 188 -18.41 13.80 14.22
N VAL A 189 -18.36 14.03 15.54
CA VAL A 189 -17.23 13.66 16.39
C VAL A 189 -17.71 12.60 17.38
N ALA A 190 -17.02 11.45 17.38
CA ALA A 190 -17.37 10.27 18.16
C ALA A 190 -16.29 9.89 19.18
N SER A 191 -16.72 9.44 20.35
CA SER A 191 -15.85 8.88 21.39
C SER A 191 -16.48 7.66 22.06
N ASN A 192 -15.76 6.53 22.07
CA ASN A 192 -16.15 5.36 22.86
C ASN A 192 -15.84 5.50 24.36
N ALA A 193 -15.23 6.62 24.78
CA ALA A 193 -15.04 6.97 26.18
C ALA A 193 -15.67 8.34 26.47
N ASN A 194 -14.94 9.25 27.11
CA ASN A 194 -15.40 10.61 27.36
C ASN A 194 -15.23 11.49 26.12
N LEU A 195 -16.07 12.51 25.97
CA LEU A 195 -15.76 13.68 25.14
C LEU A 195 -15.61 14.88 26.07
N THR A 196 -14.41 15.44 26.13
CA THR A 196 -14.04 16.48 27.09
C THR A 196 -13.61 17.74 26.37
N VAL A 197 -14.25 18.87 26.67
CA VAL A 197 -13.73 20.21 26.38
C VAL A 197 -13.33 20.84 27.72
N ALA A 198 -12.04 21.05 27.93
CA ALA A 198 -11.51 21.32 29.28
C ALA A 198 -11.67 22.77 29.75
N ASN A 199 -11.71 23.73 28.82
CA ASN A 199 -11.70 25.16 29.14
C ASN A 199 -12.50 25.96 28.11
N CYS A 200 -13.03 27.13 28.51
CA CYS A 200 -13.88 27.97 27.67
C CYS A 200 -13.21 28.60 26.43
N GLY A 201 -11.88 28.47 26.32
CA GLY A 201 -11.14 28.91 25.13
C GLY A 201 -10.98 27.81 24.07
N ALA A 202 -11.39 26.58 24.37
CA ALA A 202 -11.38 25.45 23.44
C ALA A 202 -12.80 25.14 22.97
N TYR A 203 -12.95 24.63 21.76
CA TYR A 203 -14.27 24.21 21.26
C TYR A 203 -14.21 23.01 20.30
N VAL A 204 -15.36 22.34 20.20
CA VAL A 204 -15.67 21.37 19.16
C VAL A 204 -16.82 21.92 18.32
N GLN A 205 -16.52 22.25 17.07
CA GLN A 205 -17.51 22.57 16.07
C GLN A 205 -17.80 21.30 15.26
N SER A 206 -19.03 20.80 15.28
CA SER A 206 -19.37 19.51 14.65
C SER A 206 -20.82 19.49 14.19
N ALA A 207 -21.15 18.73 13.15
CA ALA A 207 -22.54 18.52 12.75
C ALA A 207 -23.33 17.65 13.77
N GLY A 208 -22.62 16.82 14.54
CA GLY A 208 -23.19 16.03 15.64
C GLY A 208 -22.14 15.42 16.57
N ILE A 209 -22.56 14.95 17.74
CA ILE A 209 -21.69 14.39 18.76
C ILE A 209 -22.18 13.00 19.16
N THR A 210 -21.27 12.04 19.26
CA THR A 210 -21.54 10.72 19.83
C THR A 210 -20.52 10.41 20.93
N TYR A 211 -20.99 9.94 22.09
CA TYR A 211 -20.12 9.57 23.21
C TYR A 211 -20.64 8.33 23.93
N ALA A 212 -19.78 7.49 24.50
CA ALA A 212 -20.25 6.29 25.22
C ALA A 212 -20.17 6.41 26.75
N ALA A 213 -19.26 7.22 27.30
CA ALA A 213 -19.12 7.42 28.75
C ALA A 213 -19.78 8.73 29.22
N ASN A 214 -19.04 9.85 29.21
CA ASN A 214 -19.50 11.17 29.66
C ASN A 214 -19.22 12.27 28.63
N LEU A 215 -20.09 13.27 28.58
CA LEU A 215 -19.87 14.53 27.87
C LEU A 215 -19.50 15.60 28.91
N VAL A 216 -18.24 16.03 28.91
CA VAL A 216 -17.67 16.96 29.90
C VAL A 216 -17.37 18.29 29.21
N VAL A 217 -18.18 19.31 29.50
CA VAL A 217 -18.01 20.65 28.92
C VAL A 217 -18.16 21.72 29.99
N PRO A 218 -17.45 22.86 29.90
CA PRO A 218 -17.56 23.90 30.90
C PRO A 218 -18.91 24.61 30.77
N THR A 219 -19.56 24.89 31.90
CA THR A 219 -20.93 25.44 31.95
C THR A 219 -21.00 26.96 31.99
N ASN A 220 -19.90 27.65 32.30
CA ASN A 220 -19.86 29.09 32.58
C ASN A 220 -18.89 29.85 31.66
N CYS A 221 -19.07 29.76 30.34
CA CYS A 221 -18.15 30.38 29.37
C CYS A 221 -18.44 31.83 28.97
N GLY A 222 -19.16 32.58 29.83
CA GLY A 222 -19.33 34.03 29.75
C GLY A 222 -19.53 34.62 28.36
N GLY A 223 -20.76 34.62 27.83
CA GLY A 223 -21.19 35.38 26.62
C GLY A 223 -20.50 35.04 25.28
N GLY A 224 -19.40 34.30 25.29
CA GLY A 224 -18.69 33.84 24.09
C GLY A 224 -19.39 32.66 23.41
N GLN A 225 -18.80 32.21 22.31
CA GLN A 225 -19.29 31.05 21.56
C GLN A 225 -19.24 29.77 22.42
N PRO A 226 -20.27 28.90 22.35
CA PRO A 226 -20.34 27.74 23.22
C PRO A 226 -19.23 26.72 22.90
N PRO A 227 -18.72 25.99 23.91
CA PRO A 227 -17.71 24.95 23.74
C PRO A 227 -18.09 23.83 22.75
N LEU A 228 -19.39 23.60 22.56
CA LEU A 228 -19.95 22.74 21.53
C LEU A 228 -20.84 23.57 20.60
N ARG A 229 -20.60 23.51 19.30
CA ARG A 229 -21.37 24.27 18.30
C ARG A 229 -21.42 23.58 16.95
N LYS A 230 -22.36 23.99 16.11
CA LYS A 230 -22.39 23.73 14.67
C LYS A 230 -21.82 24.95 13.93
N ALA A 231 -21.58 24.80 12.63
CA ALA A 231 -21.12 25.90 11.79
C ALA A 231 -22.11 27.08 11.72
N ASP A 232 -23.41 26.82 11.90
CA ASP A 232 -24.47 27.84 11.97
C ASP A 232 -24.61 28.51 13.35
N GLY A 233 -23.75 28.15 14.32
CA GLY A 233 -23.77 28.67 15.68
C GLY A 233 -24.75 27.96 16.63
N THR A 234 -25.55 27.00 16.17
CA THR A 234 -26.46 26.23 17.02
C THR A 234 -25.74 25.09 17.77
N THR A 235 -26.38 24.52 18.79
CA THR A 235 -25.80 23.39 19.53
C THR A 235 -25.91 22.08 18.73
N PRO A 236 -24.83 21.27 18.63
CA PRO A 236 -24.89 19.97 17.98
C PRO A 236 -25.75 18.99 18.75
N THR A 237 -26.43 18.09 18.03
CA THR A 237 -27.15 16.97 18.65
C THR A 237 -26.13 16.00 19.24
N ALA A 238 -26.25 15.71 20.54
CA ALA A 238 -25.37 14.78 21.24
C ALA A 238 -26.15 13.49 21.58
N VAL A 239 -25.59 12.34 21.23
CA VAL A 239 -26.19 11.02 21.49
C VAL A 239 -25.21 10.15 22.27
N ARG A 240 -25.73 9.48 23.29
CA ARG A 240 -24.95 8.53 24.07
C ARG A 240 -25.00 7.13 23.45
N ALA A 241 -24.00 6.75 22.67
CA ALA A 241 -23.91 5.45 22.03
C ALA A 241 -22.43 5.07 21.75
N PRO A 242 -22.06 3.78 21.81
CA PRO A 242 -20.78 3.33 21.29
C PRO A 242 -20.77 3.35 19.75
N VAL A 243 -19.58 3.57 19.19
CA VAL A 243 -19.31 3.57 17.75
C VAL A 243 -18.36 2.42 17.42
N ALA A 244 -18.72 1.61 16.43
CA ALA A 244 -17.84 0.55 15.95
C ALA A 244 -16.68 1.13 15.14
N ASP A 245 -15.54 0.44 15.13
CA ASP A 245 -14.44 0.77 14.22
C ASP A 245 -14.89 0.52 12.76
N PRO A 246 -14.96 1.55 11.91
CA PRO A 246 -15.42 1.41 10.52
C PRO A 246 -14.50 0.56 9.64
N TYR A 247 -13.24 0.35 10.05
CA TYR A 247 -12.21 -0.35 9.27
C TYR A 247 -11.78 -1.67 9.92
N ALA A 248 -12.37 -2.05 11.05
CA ALA A 248 -12.12 -3.35 11.67
C ALA A 248 -12.47 -4.49 10.70
N GLY A 249 -11.52 -5.39 10.46
CA GLY A 249 -11.68 -6.51 9.52
C GLY A 249 -11.66 -6.13 8.04
N ASN A 250 -11.30 -4.88 7.69
CA ASN A 250 -11.14 -4.48 6.29
C ASN A 250 -9.99 -5.29 5.64
N ALA A 251 -10.32 -6.02 4.56
CA ALA A 251 -9.38 -6.92 3.89
C ALA A 251 -8.18 -6.20 3.26
N ALA A 252 -8.36 -4.97 2.78
CA ALA A 252 -7.28 -4.18 2.18
C ALA A 252 -6.29 -3.70 3.25
N VAL A 253 -6.81 -3.24 4.41
CA VAL A 253 -5.98 -2.88 5.57
C VAL A 253 -5.19 -4.10 6.07
N ALA A 254 -5.85 -5.26 6.18
CA ALA A 254 -5.18 -6.51 6.58
C ALA A 254 -4.09 -6.94 5.59
N ALA A 255 -4.35 -6.84 4.28
CA ALA A 255 -3.37 -7.14 3.24
C ALA A 255 -2.16 -6.18 3.28
N ALA A 256 -2.41 -4.88 3.45
CA ALA A 256 -1.37 -3.87 3.61
C ALA A 256 -0.49 -4.16 4.83
N ALA A 257 -1.10 -4.46 5.98
CA ALA A 257 -0.36 -4.84 7.18
C ALA A 257 0.44 -6.14 7.01
N GLY A 258 -0.12 -7.13 6.28
CA GLY A 258 0.59 -8.38 5.96
C GLY A 258 1.85 -8.17 5.12
N ARG A 259 1.90 -7.12 4.29
CA ARG A 259 3.10 -6.76 3.51
C ARG A 259 4.28 -6.36 4.39
N LEU A 260 4.06 -5.84 5.60
CA LEU A 260 5.14 -5.47 6.53
C LEU A 260 6.09 -6.63 6.82
N SER A 261 5.57 -7.87 6.90
CA SER A 261 6.40 -9.07 7.10
C SER A 261 7.28 -9.38 5.88
N GLN A 262 6.80 -9.10 4.67
CA GLN A 262 7.58 -9.26 3.43
C GLN A 262 8.72 -8.24 3.39
N VAL A 263 8.43 -6.97 3.70
CA VAL A 263 9.43 -5.90 3.76
C VAL A 263 10.49 -6.18 4.84
N THR A 264 10.07 -6.67 6.01
CA THR A 264 10.99 -7.10 7.07
C THR A 264 11.93 -8.21 6.59
N GLY A 265 11.43 -9.13 5.75
CA GLY A 265 12.16 -10.26 5.19
C GLY A 265 13.05 -9.95 3.98
N MET A 266 13.13 -8.69 3.51
CA MET A 266 13.99 -8.33 2.38
C MET A 266 15.45 -8.74 2.63
N ALA A 267 16.03 -9.43 1.64
CA ALA A 267 17.37 -10.00 1.68
C ALA A 267 18.46 -8.93 1.48
N THR A 268 19.66 -9.25 1.94
CA THR A 268 20.86 -8.49 1.58
C THR A 268 21.19 -8.68 0.11
N LEU A 269 21.65 -7.63 -0.55
CA LEU A 269 22.02 -7.67 -1.97
C LEU A 269 23.48 -8.10 -2.12
N ASP A 270 23.79 -8.77 -3.23
CA ASP A 270 25.14 -9.21 -3.54
C ASP A 270 26.00 -8.07 -4.11
N ALA A 271 27.32 -8.18 -3.93
CA ALA A 271 28.27 -7.27 -4.57
C ALA A 271 28.49 -7.67 -6.04
N ALA A 272 28.91 -6.70 -6.86
CA ALA A 272 29.36 -6.98 -8.21
C ALA A 272 30.57 -7.90 -8.20
N THR A 273 30.53 -8.97 -9.01
CA THR A 273 31.68 -9.83 -9.28
C THR A 273 32.38 -9.35 -10.54
N VAL A 274 33.65 -8.96 -10.43
CA VAL A 274 34.48 -8.53 -11.56
C VAL A 274 35.54 -9.59 -11.86
N PRO A 275 35.71 -10.02 -13.13
CA PRO A 275 36.75 -10.98 -13.49
C PRO A 275 38.16 -10.47 -13.12
N SER A 276 38.99 -11.35 -12.56
CA SER A 276 40.41 -11.08 -12.27
C SER A 276 41.32 -11.91 -13.19
N GLY A 277 42.38 -11.30 -13.73
CA GLY A 277 43.45 -11.98 -14.47
C GLY A 277 44.75 -12.01 -13.68
N THR A 278 45.68 -12.92 -14.03
CA THR A 278 46.91 -13.18 -13.24
C THR A 278 48.23 -12.92 -13.99
N ASP A 279 48.25 -12.89 -15.32
CA ASP A 279 49.48 -12.78 -16.12
C ASP A 279 49.45 -11.56 -17.07
N ASP A 280 50.07 -10.46 -16.61
CA ASP A 280 49.98 -9.16 -17.27
C ASP A 280 51.34 -8.44 -17.31
N THR A 281 51.67 -7.88 -18.48
CA THR A 281 52.86 -7.03 -18.66
C THR A 281 52.61 -5.63 -18.11
N LEU A 282 53.61 -5.09 -17.40
CA LEU A 282 53.60 -3.72 -16.89
C LEU A 282 53.86 -2.71 -18.02
N VAL A 283 52.99 -1.70 -18.12
CA VAL A 283 53.14 -0.53 -18.99
C VAL A 283 53.27 0.73 -18.14
N VAL A 284 54.39 1.43 -18.23
CA VAL A 284 54.67 2.69 -17.52
C VAL A 284 54.62 3.85 -18.52
N PHE A 285 53.61 4.71 -18.40
CA PHE A 285 53.40 5.83 -19.31
C PHE A 285 54.29 7.03 -18.95
N LYS A 286 55.55 6.99 -19.40
CA LYS A 286 56.53 8.07 -19.23
C LYS A 286 56.16 9.32 -20.02
N GLY A 287 56.72 10.48 -19.67
CA GLY A 287 56.53 11.69 -20.46
C GLY A 287 57.18 11.54 -21.82
N GLY A 288 56.42 11.65 -22.92
CA GLY A 288 56.93 11.50 -24.29
C GLY A 288 57.73 12.72 -24.77
N TYR A 289 58.55 13.31 -23.92
CA TYR A 289 59.36 14.51 -24.23
C TYR A 289 60.57 14.17 -25.12
N ASN A 290 61.01 12.91 -25.11
CA ASN A 290 62.12 12.40 -25.92
C ASN A 290 61.72 11.11 -26.64
N ALA A 291 62.36 10.84 -27.78
CA ALA A 291 62.07 9.65 -28.60
C ALA A 291 62.32 8.31 -27.88
N SER A 292 63.26 8.27 -26.93
CA SER A 292 63.55 7.08 -26.12
C SER A 292 62.38 6.70 -25.21
N ASP A 293 61.75 7.68 -24.58
CA ASP A 293 60.58 7.46 -23.73
C ASP A 293 59.40 6.98 -24.58
N ILE A 294 59.22 7.57 -25.77
CA ILE A 294 58.15 7.15 -26.68
C ILE A 294 58.32 5.68 -27.09
N THR A 295 59.54 5.33 -27.49
CA THR A 295 59.88 3.96 -27.95
C THR A 295 59.76 2.93 -26.83
N ASP A 296 60.15 3.28 -25.61
CA ASP A 296 60.05 2.38 -24.45
C ASP A 296 58.59 2.02 -24.12
N VAL A 297 57.70 3.01 -24.08
CA VAL A 297 56.27 2.77 -23.82
C VAL A 297 55.62 1.96 -24.96
N ASP A 298 55.94 2.26 -26.22
CA ASP A 298 55.43 1.48 -27.36
C ASP A 298 55.96 0.03 -27.34
N ASN A 299 57.20 -0.20 -26.93
CA ASN A 299 57.74 -1.55 -26.77
C ASN A 299 56.99 -2.34 -25.68
N GLN A 300 56.67 -1.70 -24.55
CA GLN A 300 55.85 -2.31 -23.49
C GLN A 300 54.43 -2.61 -23.98
N ALA A 301 53.83 -1.73 -24.79
CA ALA A 301 52.52 -1.97 -25.40
C ALA A 301 52.54 -3.14 -26.40
N ARG A 302 53.60 -3.25 -27.21
CA ARG A 302 53.77 -4.35 -28.18
C ARG A 302 53.92 -5.71 -27.52
N ALA A 303 54.49 -5.77 -26.31
CA ALA A 303 54.53 -7.01 -25.53
C ALA A 303 53.12 -7.53 -25.20
N ASN A 304 52.11 -6.65 -25.17
CA ASN A 304 50.69 -7.00 -25.00
C ASN A 304 49.93 -7.13 -26.33
N GLY A 305 50.62 -7.08 -27.47
CA GLY A 305 50.00 -7.08 -28.80
C GLY A 305 49.31 -5.76 -29.18
N CYS A 306 49.56 -4.67 -28.45
CA CYS A 306 48.99 -3.35 -28.67
C CYS A 306 50.05 -2.36 -29.15
N ARG A 307 49.65 -1.11 -29.42
CA ARG A 307 50.55 0.00 -29.76
C ARG A 307 50.30 1.17 -28.83
N ALA A 308 51.36 1.91 -28.53
CA ALA A 308 51.25 3.17 -27.82
C ALA A 308 51.89 4.30 -28.64
N TYR A 309 51.20 5.44 -28.76
CA TYR A 309 51.72 6.63 -29.41
C TYR A 309 51.47 7.87 -28.58
N TRP A 310 52.38 8.83 -28.70
CA TRP A 310 52.36 10.07 -27.92
C TRP A 310 52.00 11.25 -28.83
N THR A 311 50.95 11.99 -28.46
CA THR A 311 50.50 13.18 -29.19
C THR A 311 50.17 14.30 -28.22
N SER A 312 50.83 15.46 -28.33
CA SER A 312 50.48 16.68 -27.59
C SER A 312 50.11 16.49 -26.11
N ASN A 313 51.00 15.85 -25.33
CA ASN A 313 50.80 15.54 -23.91
C ASN A 313 49.72 14.48 -23.59
N ALA A 314 49.39 13.65 -24.59
CA ALA A 314 48.49 12.51 -24.46
C ALA A 314 49.16 11.22 -24.94
N TRP A 315 48.89 10.15 -24.22
CA TRP A 315 49.16 8.78 -24.64
C TRP A 315 47.91 8.16 -25.23
N ASP A 316 48.04 7.57 -26.40
CA ASP A 316 47.03 6.73 -27.02
C ASP A 316 47.53 5.28 -27.03
N TYR A 317 46.78 4.38 -26.40
CA TYR A 317 47.07 2.96 -26.29
C TYR A 317 45.97 2.18 -27.00
N GLU A 318 46.30 1.55 -28.13
CA GLU A 318 45.33 0.91 -29.01
C GLU A 318 45.69 -0.56 -29.24
N CYS A 319 44.74 -1.44 -28.93
CA CYS A 319 44.79 -2.87 -29.19
C CYS A 319 43.97 -3.24 -30.43
N PRO A 320 44.28 -4.35 -31.11
CA PRO A 320 43.48 -4.81 -32.25
C PRO A 320 42.00 -4.99 -31.90
N SER A 321 41.13 -4.71 -32.87
CA SER A 321 39.67 -4.86 -32.66
C SER A 321 39.27 -6.32 -32.45
N GLY A 322 38.41 -6.57 -31.46
CA GLY A 322 37.87 -7.90 -31.15
C GLY A 322 38.80 -8.78 -30.32
N THR A 323 39.92 -8.27 -29.80
CA THR A 323 40.82 -9.02 -28.94
C THR A 323 40.50 -8.83 -27.46
N THR A 324 40.89 -9.83 -26.66
CA THR A 324 41.00 -9.70 -25.20
C THR A 324 42.45 -9.49 -24.85
N THR A 325 42.78 -8.35 -24.25
CA THR A 325 44.12 -8.00 -23.82
C THR A 325 44.15 -7.71 -22.33
N SER A 326 45.22 -8.13 -21.64
CA SER A 326 45.45 -7.81 -20.24
C SER A 326 46.76 -7.01 -20.06
N LEU A 327 46.77 -6.03 -19.16
CA LEU A 327 47.96 -5.26 -18.80
C LEU A 327 47.93 -4.78 -17.34
N LYS A 328 49.11 -4.43 -16.81
CA LYS A 328 49.25 -3.62 -15.60
C LYS A 328 49.62 -2.21 -15.98
N ILE A 329 48.84 -1.23 -15.53
CA ILE A 329 49.22 0.19 -15.67
C ILE A 329 50.06 0.58 -14.47
N GLY A 330 51.30 1.02 -14.74
CA GLY A 330 52.23 1.58 -13.77
C GLY A 330 52.06 3.09 -13.61
N ALA A 331 53.18 3.80 -13.37
CA ALA A 331 53.15 5.25 -13.24
C ALA A 331 52.70 5.94 -14.54
N ILE A 332 51.88 6.98 -14.40
CA ILE A 332 51.46 7.87 -15.48
C ILE A 332 52.18 9.21 -15.28
N CYS A 333 52.74 9.77 -16.34
CA CYS A 333 53.43 11.05 -16.28
C CYS A 333 52.51 12.19 -15.79
N GLY A 334 53.08 13.11 -15.02
CA GLY A 334 52.34 14.21 -14.40
C GLY A 334 51.66 15.09 -15.45
N GLY A 335 50.35 15.32 -15.30
CA GLY A 335 49.54 16.11 -16.23
C GLY A 335 49.24 15.44 -17.58
N CYS A 336 49.63 14.18 -17.79
CA CYS A 336 49.40 13.48 -19.06
C CYS A 336 47.97 12.96 -19.18
N THR A 337 47.41 13.10 -20.38
CA THR A 337 46.15 12.44 -20.77
C THR A 337 46.44 11.00 -21.19
N LEU A 338 45.52 10.07 -20.91
CA LEU A 338 45.63 8.68 -21.34
C LEU A 338 44.34 8.24 -22.05
N GLN A 339 44.48 7.73 -23.27
CA GLN A 339 43.39 7.25 -24.11
C GLN A 339 43.61 5.77 -24.38
N LEU A 340 42.64 4.94 -24.01
CA LEU A 340 42.70 3.49 -24.14
C LEU A 340 41.64 3.01 -25.12
N ASN A 341 42.06 2.33 -26.19
CA ASN A 341 41.20 1.65 -27.16
C ASN A 341 40.10 2.52 -27.79
N THR A 342 40.39 3.79 -28.04
CA THR A 342 39.43 4.76 -28.60
C THR A 342 39.01 4.46 -30.04
N SER A 343 39.83 3.70 -30.77
CA SER A 343 39.56 3.24 -32.13
C SER A 343 39.10 1.78 -32.23
N ALA A 344 39.03 1.07 -31.09
CA ALA A 344 38.71 -0.34 -31.05
C ALA A 344 37.21 -0.63 -31.23
N SER A 345 36.88 -1.82 -31.72
CA SER A 345 35.50 -2.30 -31.84
C SER A 345 34.84 -2.59 -30.49
N ALA A 346 33.50 -2.66 -30.45
CA ALA A 346 32.73 -3.06 -29.27
C ALA A 346 32.98 -4.50 -28.78
N ALA A 347 33.64 -5.36 -29.59
CA ALA A 347 34.01 -6.72 -29.18
C ALA A 347 35.33 -6.78 -28.39
N THR A 348 36.08 -5.67 -28.30
CA THR A 348 37.38 -5.63 -27.60
C THR A 348 37.19 -5.67 -26.09
N VAL A 349 38.03 -6.46 -25.40
CA VAL A 349 38.08 -6.55 -23.94
C VAL A 349 39.45 -6.11 -23.46
N LEU A 350 39.49 -5.13 -22.55
CA LEU A 350 40.72 -4.66 -21.92
C LEU A 350 40.68 -4.96 -20.42
N ASN A 351 41.55 -5.84 -19.96
CA ASN A 351 41.76 -6.13 -18.55
C ASN A 351 42.94 -5.32 -18.03
N ILE A 352 42.72 -4.54 -16.98
CA ILE A 352 43.74 -3.73 -16.32
C ILE A 352 43.90 -4.28 -14.91
N ASN A 353 44.93 -5.09 -14.67
CA ASN A 353 45.17 -5.74 -13.38
C ASN A 353 46.02 -4.87 -12.43
N SER A 354 45.67 -3.58 -12.33
CA SER A 354 46.24 -2.64 -11.37
C SER A 354 45.21 -1.56 -10.99
N SER A 355 45.45 -0.89 -9.85
CA SER A 355 44.73 0.35 -9.55
C SER A 355 45.25 1.48 -10.42
N ILE A 356 44.36 2.38 -10.81
CA ILE A 356 44.64 3.51 -11.70
C ILE A 356 44.37 4.82 -10.95
N THR A 357 45.37 5.70 -10.94
CA THR A 357 45.22 7.09 -10.51
C THR A 357 45.60 7.98 -11.68
N ALA A 358 44.58 8.49 -12.38
CA ALA A 358 44.79 9.33 -13.54
C ALA A 358 45.40 10.69 -13.13
N GLN A 359 46.29 11.22 -13.97
CA GLN A 359 46.98 12.50 -13.73
C GLN A 359 46.24 13.67 -14.40
N ALA A 360 45.75 13.45 -15.62
CA ALA A 360 44.82 14.36 -16.32
C ALA A 360 43.60 13.58 -16.84
N LYS A 361 42.99 14.03 -17.95
CA LYS A 361 41.83 13.35 -18.55
C LYS A 361 42.20 11.91 -18.91
N MET A 362 41.31 10.96 -18.59
CA MET A 362 41.44 9.58 -19.03
C MET A 362 40.24 9.19 -19.89
N THR A 363 40.50 8.60 -21.05
CA THR A 363 39.46 8.18 -22.00
C THR A 363 39.52 6.67 -22.19
N PHE A 364 38.41 5.99 -21.97
CA PHE A 364 38.19 4.60 -22.29
C PHE A 364 37.30 4.52 -23.53
N GLY A 365 37.75 3.81 -24.56
CA GLY A 365 37.01 3.60 -25.79
C GLY A 365 35.91 2.55 -25.66
N TYR A 366 35.59 1.89 -26.77
CA TYR A 366 34.46 0.97 -26.85
C TYR A 366 34.80 -0.43 -26.29
N GLY A 367 33.75 -1.22 -26.05
CA GLY A 367 33.86 -2.61 -25.64
C GLY A 367 33.73 -2.81 -24.13
N THR A 368 34.51 -3.76 -23.59
CA THR A 368 34.50 -4.11 -22.17
C THR A 368 35.81 -3.68 -21.52
N ILE A 369 35.70 -2.89 -20.45
CA ILE A 369 36.84 -2.49 -19.62
C ILE A 369 36.71 -3.15 -18.26
N ASN A 370 37.72 -3.93 -17.88
CA ASN A 370 37.81 -4.55 -16.57
C ASN A 370 39.01 -3.94 -15.82
N ILE A 371 38.78 -3.26 -14.71
CA ILE A 371 39.83 -2.75 -13.83
C ILE A 371 39.83 -3.61 -12.57
N ASN A 372 40.83 -4.47 -12.43
CA ASN A 372 41.04 -5.25 -11.23
C ASN A 372 41.87 -4.45 -10.22
N GLY A 373 41.22 -3.44 -9.65
CA GLY A 373 41.80 -2.47 -8.73
C GLY A 373 40.82 -1.32 -8.49
N ASN A 374 41.33 -0.22 -7.93
CA ASN A 374 40.57 1.02 -7.78
C ASN A 374 40.80 1.93 -8.99
N TYR A 375 39.82 2.75 -9.33
CA TYR A 375 39.98 3.85 -10.28
C TYR A 375 39.78 5.19 -9.58
N THR A 376 40.74 6.11 -9.75
CA THR A 376 40.63 7.51 -9.33
C THR A 376 40.88 8.43 -10.52
N GLY A 377 39.87 9.22 -10.89
CA GLY A 377 39.94 10.21 -11.95
C GLY A 377 40.89 11.37 -11.63
N GLY A 378 41.59 11.86 -12.65
CA GLY A 378 42.53 12.98 -12.58
C GLY A 378 41.88 14.32 -12.92
N TYR A 379 42.72 15.35 -13.08
CA TYR A 379 42.26 16.68 -13.49
C TYR A 379 41.73 16.65 -14.94
N GLY A 380 40.53 17.20 -15.18
CA GLY A 380 39.90 17.17 -16.50
C GLY A 380 38.95 15.99 -16.73
N GLY A 381 38.82 15.09 -15.76
CA GLY A 381 37.74 14.10 -15.68
C GLY A 381 38.00 12.78 -16.42
N THR A 382 36.94 12.00 -16.58
CA THR A 382 36.96 10.65 -17.17
C THR A 382 35.97 10.60 -18.32
N GLU A 383 36.34 10.03 -19.46
CA GLU A 383 35.38 9.70 -20.52
C GLU A 383 35.38 8.19 -20.73
N SER A 384 34.23 7.54 -20.74
CA SER A 384 34.11 6.12 -21.06
C SER A 384 33.01 5.89 -22.08
N ARG A 385 33.37 5.21 -23.16
CA ARG A 385 32.46 4.74 -24.21
C ARG A 385 32.24 3.22 -24.14
N ALA A 386 32.70 2.60 -23.05
CA ALA A 386 32.59 1.18 -22.83
C ALA A 386 31.12 0.78 -22.62
N SER A 387 30.71 -0.33 -23.24
CA SER A 387 29.40 -0.92 -22.99
C SER A 387 29.35 -1.68 -21.67
N ASN A 388 30.51 -2.17 -21.21
CA ASN A 388 30.68 -2.76 -19.89
C ASN A 388 31.87 -2.12 -19.20
N PHE A 389 31.66 -1.55 -18.02
CA PHE A 389 32.69 -0.92 -17.22
C PHE A 389 32.72 -1.57 -15.84
N ASN A 390 33.70 -2.44 -15.62
CA ASN A 390 33.78 -3.32 -14.46
C ASN A 390 35.01 -2.93 -13.62
N ILE A 391 34.83 -2.69 -12.34
CA ILE A 391 35.89 -2.31 -11.39
C ILE A 391 35.78 -3.20 -10.16
N SER A 392 36.82 -3.96 -9.81
CA SER A 392 36.78 -4.83 -8.61
C SER A 392 36.86 -4.05 -7.30
N GLY A 393 37.53 -2.89 -7.32
CA GLY A 393 37.60 -1.92 -6.24
C GLY A 393 36.54 -0.82 -6.33
N PHE A 394 36.92 0.40 -5.97
CA PHE A 394 36.05 1.58 -6.06
C PHE A 394 36.24 2.39 -7.35
N LEU A 395 35.20 3.17 -7.69
CA LEU A 395 35.24 4.20 -8.73
C LEU A 395 35.17 5.58 -8.06
N ASN A 396 36.24 6.36 -8.13
CA ASN A 396 36.25 7.78 -7.77
C ASN A 396 36.37 8.60 -9.04
N VAL A 397 35.37 9.44 -9.33
CA VAL A 397 35.32 10.22 -10.58
C VAL A 397 36.34 11.38 -10.65
N GLY A 398 37.02 11.67 -9.55
CA GLY A 398 37.99 12.76 -9.42
C GLY A 398 37.39 13.97 -8.70
N THR A 399 38.07 15.12 -8.75
CA THR A 399 37.69 16.33 -7.99
C THR A 399 37.26 17.52 -8.87
N SER A 400 37.59 17.51 -10.16
CA SER A 400 37.29 18.60 -11.10
C SER A 400 37.21 18.11 -12.55
N GLY A 401 36.52 18.85 -13.41
CA GLY A 401 36.27 18.48 -14.81
C GLY A 401 34.92 17.78 -15.03
N ALA A 402 34.76 17.14 -16.19
CA ALA A 402 33.55 16.39 -16.54
C ALA A 402 33.85 14.89 -16.59
N ALA A 403 33.08 14.09 -15.86
CA ALA A 403 33.14 12.64 -15.90
C ALA A 403 31.95 12.10 -16.69
N VAL A 404 32.17 11.60 -17.91
CA VAL A 404 31.12 11.17 -18.83
C VAL A 404 31.29 9.69 -19.14
N PHE A 405 30.28 8.90 -18.79
CA PHE A 405 30.22 7.48 -19.08
C PHE A 405 29.00 7.22 -19.98
N GLY A 406 29.16 6.39 -21.01
CA GLY A 406 28.10 6.09 -21.98
C GLY A 406 26.92 5.30 -21.42
N ALA A 407 26.06 4.79 -22.27
CA ALA A 407 25.07 3.79 -21.84
C ALA A 407 25.75 2.43 -21.69
N GLY A 408 25.37 1.63 -20.69
CA GLY A 408 26.00 0.33 -20.48
C GLY A 408 25.77 -0.30 -19.11
N THR A 409 26.57 -1.33 -18.83
CA THR A 409 26.59 -2.03 -17.54
C THR A 409 27.78 -1.58 -16.71
N TYR A 410 27.52 -1.19 -15.47
CA TYR A 410 28.49 -0.68 -14.51
C TYR A 410 28.54 -1.61 -13.30
N ASN A 411 29.62 -2.37 -13.19
CA ASN A 411 29.86 -3.31 -12.10
C ASN A 411 31.00 -2.79 -11.22
N ILE A 412 30.70 -2.31 -10.02
CA ILE A 412 31.69 -1.72 -9.11
C ILE A 412 31.69 -2.56 -7.84
N GLY A 413 32.79 -3.23 -7.53
CA GLY A 413 32.90 -4.16 -6.40
C GLY A 413 32.84 -3.46 -5.04
N GLN A 414 33.21 -2.18 -4.98
CA GLN A 414 33.10 -1.31 -3.80
C GLN A 414 32.19 -0.11 -4.07
N GLY A 415 32.56 1.10 -3.65
CA GLY A 415 31.73 2.31 -3.77
C GLY A 415 32.01 3.14 -5.03
N LEU A 416 31.01 3.93 -5.41
CA LEU A 416 31.10 5.05 -6.34
C LEU A 416 31.21 6.36 -5.55
N TYR A 417 32.35 7.04 -5.67
CA TYR A 417 32.63 8.31 -5.01
C TYR A 417 32.55 9.46 -6.01
N LEU A 418 31.65 10.40 -5.72
CA LEU A 418 31.30 11.57 -6.52
C LEU A 418 31.84 12.81 -5.81
N ASN A 419 33.17 12.95 -5.79
CA ASN A 419 33.86 13.99 -5.04
C ASN A 419 34.04 15.29 -5.84
N GLY A 420 34.28 16.38 -5.12
CA GLY A 420 34.58 17.70 -5.69
C GLY A 420 33.40 18.35 -6.42
N SER A 421 33.71 19.25 -7.34
CA SER A 421 32.73 20.02 -8.14
C SER A 421 32.55 19.44 -9.55
N ALA A 422 33.02 18.22 -9.79
CA ALA A 422 32.93 17.59 -11.10
C ALA A 422 31.47 17.39 -11.52
N SER A 423 31.17 17.69 -12.79
CA SER A 423 29.90 17.30 -13.40
C SER A 423 30.02 15.87 -13.89
N THR A 424 29.20 14.98 -13.36
CA THR A 424 29.23 13.55 -13.68
C THR A 424 27.97 13.16 -14.44
N TYR A 425 28.14 12.46 -15.55
CA TYR A 425 27.07 11.93 -16.37
C TYR A 425 27.31 10.46 -16.66
N PHE A 426 26.32 9.63 -16.38
CA PHE A 426 26.25 8.25 -16.89
C PHE A 426 25.06 8.14 -17.83
N GLY A 427 25.23 7.47 -18.96
CA GLY A 427 24.12 7.05 -19.80
C GLY A 427 23.23 6.01 -19.11
N ALA A 428 22.10 5.69 -19.74
CA ALA A 428 21.15 4.71 -19.21
C ALA A 428 21.81 3.34 -19.09
N GLY A 429 21.47 2.57 -18.05
CA GLY A 429 22.20 1.34 -17.78
C GLY A 429 21.79 0.55 -16.56
N THR A 430 22.59 -0.48 -16.27
CA THR A 430 22.49 -1.28 -15.05
C THR A 430 23.70 -0.99 -14.16
N PHE A 431 23.43 -0.63 -12.92
CA PHE A 431 24.43 -0.25 -11.93
C PHE A 431 24.39 -1.25 -10.79
N THR A 432 25.42 -2.09 -10.70
CA THR A 432 25.61 -3.02 -9.58
C THR A 432 26.82 -2.56 -8.80
N ILE A 433 26.59 -2.06 -7.59
CA ILE A 433 27.62 -1.38 -6.79
C ILE A 433 27.70 -2.01 -5.41
N GLY A 434 28.90 -2.41 -5.01
CA GLY A 434 29.18 -2.98 -3.69
C GLY A 434 29.18 -1.95 -2.58
N THR A 435 29.66 -2.35 -1.41
CA THR A 435 29.77 -1.46 -0.24
C THR A 435 31.05 -0.63 -0.35
N GLY A 436 30.95 0.67 -0.12
CA GLY A 436 32.11 1.56 -0.06
C GLY A 436 33.16 1.09 0.96
N SER A 437 34.42 1.25 0.60
CA SER A 437 35.59 0.99 1.45
C SER A 437 36.08 2.23 2.21
N VAL A 438 35.53 3.40 1.90
CA VAL A 438 35.87 4.71 2.49
C VAL A 438 34.63 5.29 3.15
N SER A 439 34.80 5.85 4.34
CA SER A 439 33.72 6.49 5.10
C SER A 439 33.12 7.67 4.32
N CYS A 440 31.81 7.66 4.17
CA CYS A 440 31.02 8.71 3.55
C CYS A 440 30.21 9.47 4.62
N GLY A 441 30.91 10.20 5.49
CA GLY A 441 30.26 10.97 6.56
C GLY A 441 29.60 10.10 7.63
N GLY A 442 30.29 9.02 8.05
CA GLY A 442 29.90 8.19 9.20
C GLY A 442 29.51 6.74 8.88
N GLY A 443 29.29 6.42 7.60
CA GLY A 443 28.96 5.06 7.16
C GLY A 443 29.59 4.71 5.81
N SER A 444 29.47 3.43 5.44
CA SER A 444 29.94 2.89 4.16
C SER A 444 28.77 2.73 3.20
N TYR A 445 28.80 3.47 2.09
CA TYR A 445 27.70 3.59 1.13
C TYR A 445 28.14 3.12 -0.25
N SER A 446 27.19 2.66 -1.06
CA SER A 446 27.46 2.29 -2.46
C SER A 446 27.67 3.54 -3.31
N ILE A 447 26.90 4.59 -3.07
CA ILE A 447 27.10 5.90 -3.72
C ILE A 447 27.33 6.94 -2.64
N CYS A 448 28.39 7.73 -2.81
CA CYS A 448 28.79 8.78 -1.90
C CYS A 448 29.00 10.09 -2.65
N ALA A 449 28.16 11.10 -2.38
CA ALA A 449 28.27 12.44 -2.95
C ALA A 449 28.19 13.49 -1.82
N LEU A 450 29.33 14.02 -1.37
CA LEU A 450 29.40 14.95 -0.22
C LEU A 450 29.89 16.35 -0.59
N SER A 451 29.80 16.72 -1.87
CA SER A 451 30.30 17.98 -2.41
C SER A 451 29.35 18.53 -3.47
N SER A 452 29.45 19.83 -3.78
CA SER A 452 28.51 20.57 -4.62
C SER A 452 28.49 20.22 -6.13
N GLY A 453 29.01 19.06 -6.51
CA GLY A 453 28.94 18.55 -7.87
C GLY A 453 27.52 18.11 -8.28
N THR A 454 27.28 18.05 -9.58
CA THR A 454 26.06 17.49 -10.16
C THR A 454 26.36 16.15 -10.78
N THR A 455 25.61 15.11 -10.38
CA THR A 455 25.66 13.79 -11.00
C THR A 455 24.32 13.44 -11.60
N THR A 456 24.30 13.03 -12.86
CA THR A 456 23.11 12.53 -13.54
C THR A 456 23.37 11.15 -14.11
N ILE A 457 22.51 10.20 -13.76
CA ILE A 457 22.43 8.89 -14.39
C ILE A 457 21.15 8.89 -15.22
N ALA A 458 21.29 8.81 -16.54
CA ALA A 458 20.14 8.80 -17.44
C ALA A 458 19.26 7.56 -17.21
N GLY A 459 18.06 7.56 -17.77
CA GLY A 459 17.14 6.43 -17.64
C GLY A 459 16.45 6.03 -18.95
N PRO A 460 15.75 4.88 -18.92
CA PRO A 460 15.52 4.05 -17.75
C PRO A 460 16.79 3.30 -17.27
N SER A 461 16.96 3.18 -15.97
CA SER A 461 18.13 2.53 -15.35
C SER A 461 17.73 1.60 -14.19
N VAL A 462 18.56 0.59 -13.98
CA VAL A 462 18.41 -0.39 -12.89
C VAL A 462 19.55 -0.21 -11.89
N PHE A 463 19.20 -0.04 -10.62
CA PHE A 463 20.14 0.16 -9.52
C PHE A 463 20.06 -1.02 -8.55
N VAL A 464 21.16 -1.74 -8.39
CA VAL A 464 21.35 -2.80 -7.41
C VAL A 464 22.54 -2.42 -6.55
N LEU A 465 22.27 -1.72 -5.45
CA LEU A 465 23.28 -1.17 -4.58
C LEU A 465 23.34 -1.99 -3.29
N ARG A 466 24.48 -2.65 -3.03
CA ARG A 466 24.65 -3.48 -1.82
C ARG A 466 24.46 -2.69 -0.53
N SER A 467 24.82 -1.42 -0.56
CA SER A 467 24.63 -0.46 0.52
C SER A 467 23.90 0.78 -0.01
N GLY A 468 23.59 1.71 0.90
CA GLY A 468 22.73 2.84 0.57
C GLY A 468 23.39 3.91 -0.30
N VAL A 469 22.64 5.00 -0.50
CA VAL A 469 23.10 6.24 -1.13
C VAL A 469 23.26 7.33 -0.06
N ARG A 470 24.37 8.05 -0.11
CA ARG A 470 24.64 9.21 0.73
C ARG A 470 24.84 10.46 -0.11
N THR A 471 24.04 11.48 0.17
CA THR A 471 24.20 12.83 -0.42
C THR A 471 24.37 13.89 0.67
N GLY A 472 25.19 14.90 0.39
CA GLY A 472 25.55 15.95 1.35
C GLY A 472 26.24 17.13 0.68
N GLY A 473 26.48 18.21 1.43
CA GLY A 473 27.34 19.33 1.00
C GLY A 473 26.88 20.04 -0.28
N GLY A 474 25.57 20.13 -0.53
CA GLY A 474 25.00 20.75 -1.73
C GLY A 474 25.04 19.89 -2.99
N ALA A 475 25.39 18.60 -2.89
CA ALA A 475 25.41 17.69 -4.03
C ALA A 475 24.05 17.59 -4.71
N THR A 476 24.03 17.57 -6.05
CA THR A 476 22.84 17.20 -6.84
C THR A 476 23.01 15.81 -7.44
N LEU A 477 22.07 14.90 -7.18
CA LEU A 477 22.11 13.52 -7.67
C LEU A 477 20.79 13.13 -8.33
N ASN A 478 20.82 12.93 -9.65
CA ASN A 478 19.68 12.44 -10.43
C ASN A 478 19.90 10.98 -10.80
N LEU A 479 19.07 10.08 -10.28
CA LEU A 479 19.13 8.64 -10.50
C LEU A 479 17.99 8.19 -11.41
N GLY A 480 18.30 8.00 -12.69
CA GLY A 480 17.35 7.55 -13.69
C GLY A 480 16.50 8.68 -14.29
N ALA A 481 15.68 8.31 -15.26
CA ALA A 481 14.73 9.16 -15.98
C ALA A 481 13.62 8.31 -16.59
N GLY A 482 12.45 8.89 -16.84
CA GLY A 482 11.28 8.16 -17.33
C GLY A 482 10.66 7.23 -16.29
N ALA A 483 9.83 6.28 -16.74
CA ALA A 483 8.94 5.47 -15.89
C ALA A 483 9.44 4.06 -15.56
N ASN A 484 10.49 3.59 -16.24
CA ASN A 484 10.88 2.18 -16.25
C ASN A 484 12.18 1.92 -15.48
N ASN A 485 12.45 2.69 -14.42
CA ASN A 485 13.62 2.49 -13.56
C ASN A 485 13.35 1.42 -12.49
N SER A 486 14.38 0.88 -11.86
CA SER A 486 14.24 -0.03 -10.71
C SER A 486 15.33 0.22 -9.68
N TYR A 487 14.95 0.25 -8.40
CA TYR A 487 15.82 0.64 -7.29
C TYR A 487 15.82 -0.42 -6.18
N ARG A 488 16.98 -1.01 -5.94
CA ARG A 488 17.26 -1.86 -4.77
C ARG A 488 18.46 -1.30 -4.04
N LEU A 489 18.20 -0.67 -2.90
CA LEU A 489 19.21 0.02 -2.09
C LEU A 489 19.35 -0.70 -0.76
N GLY A 490 20.46 -1.41 -0.55
CA GLY A 490 20.75 -2.09 0.71
C GLY A 490 21.08 -1.12 1.84
N ALA A 491 21.13 -1.61 3.08
CA ALA A 491 21.55 -0.79 4.21
C ALA A 491 23.07 -0.53 4.19
N SER A 492 23.47 0.71 4.47
CA SER A 492 24.84 1.08 4.80
C SER A 492 25.23 0.55 6.18
N SER A 493 26.52 0.68 6.54
CA SER A 493 27.03 0.26 7.85
C SER A 493 26.41 1.01 9.04
N ASP A 494 25.82 2.19 8.81
CA ASP A 494 25.06 2.97 9.78
C ASP A 494 23.53 2.78 9.66
N GLY A 495 23.09 1.79 8.86
CA GLY A 495 21.69 1.34 8.78
C GLY A 495 20.82 2.06 7.75
N PHE A 496 21.36 2.98 6.94
CA PHE A 496 20.59 3.77 5.98
C PHE A 496 20.65 3.18 4.57
N ALA A 497 19.50 3.04 3.92
CA ALA A 497 19.44 2.83 2.48
C ALA A 497 19.52 4.15 1.71
N PHE A 498 19.09 5.25 2.34
CA PHE A 498 19.30 6.59 1.85
C PHE A 498 19.56 7.54 3.01
N ARG A 499 20.57 8.41 2.85
CA ARG A 499 20.84 9.50 3.78
C ARG A 499 21.21 10.77 3.03
N GLY A 500 20.42 11.83 3.16
CA GLY A 500 20.67 13.14 2.54
C GLY A 500 20.87 14.23 3.60
N ASP A 501 21.83 15.13 3.41
CA ASP A 501 21.94 16.35 4.23
C ASP A 501 22.58 17.54 3.51
N GLY A 502 22.89 18.60 4.27
CA GLY A 502 23.77 19.68 3.85
C GLY A 502 23.28 20.45 2.61
N GLY A 503 21.96 20.52 2.40
CA GLY A 503 21.38 21.17 1.22
C GLY A 503 21.48 20.36 -0.07
N SER A 504 21.70 19.04 0.03
CA SER A 504 21.73 18.16 -1.14
C SER A 504 20.36 18.02 -1.80
N ASP A 505 20.34 17.83 -3.12
CA ASP A 505 19.15 17.58 -3.91
C ASP A 505 19.28 16.21 -4.59
N THR A 506 18.41 15.27 -4.24
CA THR A 506 18.38 13.93 -4.86
C THR A 506 17.05 13.65 -5.51
N ILE A 507 17.07 13.26 -6.78
CA ILE A 507 15.90 12.85 -7.55
C ILE A 507 16.06 11.40 -7.99
N MET A 508 15.14 10.54 -7.60
CA MET A 508 14.98 9.19 -8.13
C MET A 508 13.73 9.16 -9.01
N ALA A 509 13.89 8.80 -10.29
CA ALA A 509 12.81 8.77 -11.27
C ALA A 509 11.85 7.58 -11.09
N ASP A 510 10.69 7.62 -11.75
CA ASP A 510 9.62 6.64 -11.59
C ASP A 510 10.04 5.19 -11.91
N ALA A 511 9.41 4.26 -11.18
CA ALA A 511 9.53 2.81 -11.31
C ALA A 511 8.14 2.16 -11.44
N SER A 512 7.32 2.68 -12.36
CA SER A 512 5.88 2.43 -12.44
C SER A 512 5.47 1.25 -13.33
N SER A 513 6.38 0.70 -14.15
CA SER A 513 6.10 -0.50 -14.95
C SER A 513 6.15 -1.79 -14.14
N GLY A 514 5.33 -2.79 -14.53
CA GLY A 514 5.27 -4.09 -13.85
C GLY A 514 6.63 -4.80 -13.81
N GLY A 515 7.08 -5.17 -12.61
CA GLY A 515 8.35 -5.86 -12.36
C GLY A 515 9.46 -4.97 -11.78
N ASN A 516 9.31 -3.65 -11.90
CA ASN A 516 10.23 -2.70 -11.27
C ASN A 516 9.86 -2.46 -9.80
N VAL A 517 10.88 -2.12 -9.00
CA VAL A 517 10.73 -2.00 -7.55
C VAL A 517 11.35 -0.72 -7.00
N TYR A 518 10.83 -0.27 -5.86
CA TYR A 518 11.51 0.62 -4.93
C TYR A 518 11.70 -0.11 -3.61
N GLU A 519 12.90 -0.64 -3.39
CA GLU A 519 13.27 -1.39 -2.19
C GLU A 519 14.40 -0.65 -1.45
N PHE A 520 14.09 -0.14 -0.28
CA PHE A 520 15.05 0.42 0.68
C PHE A 520 15.27 -0.59 1.80
N GLY A 521 16.41 -1.28 1.78
CA GLY A 521 16.81 -2.28 2.76
C GLY A 521 17.20 -1.74 4.15
N GLY A 522 17.01 -0.44 4.38
CA GLY A 522 17.39 0.28 5.61
C GLY A 522 16.57 1.56 5.77
N HIS A 523 17.01 2.45 6.65
CA HIS A 523 16.34 3.74 6.88
C HIS A 523 16.49 4.68 5.67
N VAL A 524 15.45 5.48 5.43
CA VAL A 524 15.45 6.63 4.51
C VAL A 524 15.45 7.88 5.38
N ASN A 525 16.53 8.65 5.33
CA ASN A 525 16.71 9.81 6.19
C ASN A 525 17.16 11.04 5.39
N LEU A 526 16.42 12.14 5.49
CA LEU A 526 16.81 13.43 4.93
C LEU A 526 16.90 14.44 6.06
N THR A 527 18.09 14.94 6.36
CA THR A 527 18.31 15.94 7.40
C THR A 527 18.76 17.29 6.84
N GLY A 528 18.52 18.34 7.62
CA GLY A 528 18.85 19.71 7.24
C GLY A 528 17.78 20.33 6.34
N GLY A 529 17.19 21.45 6.78
CA GLY A 529 16.04 22.10 6.14
C GLY A 529 16.26 22.59 4.70
N GLY A 530 17.51 22.58 4.20
CA GLY A 530 17.84 22.92 2.82
C GLY A 530 17.84 21.73 1.85
N SER A 531 17.75 20.49 2.35
CA SER A 531 17.93 19.29 1.52
C SER A 531 16.61 18.87 0.86
N CYS A 532 16.68 18.28 -0.34
CA CYS A 532 15.54 17.75 -1.10
C CYS A 532 15.73 16.27 -1.41
N LEU A 533 14.65 15.50 -1.26
CA LEU A 533 14.53 14.13 -1.77
C LEU A 533 13.25 14.00 -2.59
N VAL A 534 13.38 13.64 -3.86
CA VAL A 534 12.28 13.20 -4.72
C VAL A 534 12.37 11.69 -4.92
N VAL A 535 11.31 10.98 -4.54
CA VAL A 535 11.12 9.56 -4.82
C VAL A 535 10.01 9.44 -5.87
N GLY A 536 10.32 8.85 -7.03
CA GLY A 536 9.38 8.66 -8.13
C GLY A 536 8.23 7.70 -7.80
N ALA A 537 7.22 7.68 -8.65
CA ALA A 537 6.04 6.85 -8.51
C ALA A 537 6.35 5.36 -8.76
N ALA A 538 5.71 4.49 -7.97
CA ALA A 538 5.73 3.04 -8.14
C ALA A 538 4.53 2.41 -7.44
N PRO A 539 4.10 1.19 -7.82
CA PRO A 539 3.01 0.52 -7.13
C PRO A 539 3.27 0.33 -5.63
N ASN A 540 4.53 0.02 -5.27
CA ASN A 540 4.97 -0.16 -3.89
C ASN A 540 6.35 0.45 -3.67
N HIS A 541 6.52 1.08 -2.51
CA HIS A 541 7.79 1.54 -1.96
C HIS A 541 8.01 0.82 -0.64
N ASP A 542 8.96 -0.11 -0.62
CA ASP A 542 9.22 -0.96 0.53
C ASP A 542 10.42 -0.43 1.32
N ILE A 543 10.20 -0.04 2.58
CA ILE A 543 11.22 0.56 3.46
C ILE A 543 11.40 -0.33 4.70
N LYS A 544 12.49 -1.09 4.74
CA LYS A 544 12.94 -1.87 5.90
C LYS A 544 13.67 -0.97 6.89
N GLY A 545 12.92 -0.05 7.48
CA GLY A 545 13.46 0.93 8.41
C GLY A 545 12.49 2.07 8.61
N ASN A 546 13.05 3.25 8.80
CA ASN A 546 12.33 4.47 9.11
C ASN A 546 12.29 5.38 7.89
N LEU A 547 11.24 6.20 7.77
CA LEU A 547 11.15 7.29 6.81
C LEU A 547 11.17 8.62 7.57
N TRP A 548 12.35 9.25 7.64
CA TRP A 548 12.60 10.41 8.48
C TRP A 548 13.06 11.63 7.68
N GLY A 549 12.44 12.78 7.90
CA GLY A 549 12.74 14.01 7.18
C GLY A 549 12.77 15.23 8.08
N THR A 550 13.79 16.08 7.92
CA THR A 550 13.76 17.49 8.31
C THR A 550 13.99 18.46 7.14
N GLY A 551 14.34 17.93 5.96
CA GLY A 551 14.32 18.66 4.68
C GLY A 551 13.04 18.40 3.88
N ALA A 552 13.00 18.87 2.63
CA ALA A 552 11.86 18.73 1.74
C ALA A 552 11.78 17.33 1.11
N MET A 553 10.62 16.66 1.21
CA MET A 553 10.39 15.36 0.57
C MET A 553 9.22 15.40 -0.40
N LYS A 554 9.46 14.98 -1.65
CA LYS A 554 8.41 14.73 -2.65
C LYS A 554 8.30 13.23 -2.91
N LEU A 555 7.16 12.66 -2.55
CA LEU A 555 6.88 11.22 -2.59
C LEU A 555 5.86 10.95 -3.70
N GLY A 556 6.30 10.21 -4.72
CA GLY A 556 5.49 9.81 -5.86
C GLY A 556 4.37 8.84 -5.48
N ALA A 557 3.36 8.73 -6.34
CA ALA A 557 2.20 7.88 -6.08
C ALA A 557 2.61 6.42 -5.81
N GLY A 558 1.95 5.77 -4.85
CA GLY A 558 2.28 4.42 -4.44
C GLY A 558 1.91 4.08 -3.00
N THR A 559 2.01 2.79 -2.66
CA THR A 559 1.90 2.34 -1.26
C THR A 559 3.29 2.30 -0.64
N TYR A 560 3.54 3.13 0.37
CA TYR A 560 4.78 3.12 1.14
C TYR A 560 4.61 2.18 2.32
N THR A 561 5.31 1.05 2.30
CA THR A 561 5.29 0.06 3.39
C THR A 561 6.54 0.23 4.23
N ILE A 562 6.40 0.77 5.44
CA ILE A 562 7.49 1.16 6.33
C ILE A 562 7.47 0.28 7.57
N THR A 563 8.50 -0.54 7.78
CA THR A 563 8.56 -1.43 8.96
C THR A 563 8.77 -0.66 10.27
N GLY A 564 9.40 0.51 10.20
CA GLY A 564 9.65 1.41 11.31
C GLY A 564 8.62 2.54 11.40
N SER A 565 9.09 3.76 11.68
CA SER A 565 8.23 4.95 11.83
C SER A 565 8.39 5.98 10.71
N VAL A 566 7.38 6.83 10.57
CA VAL A 566 7.39 8.03 9.74
C VAL A 566 7.56 9.25 10.65
N ASN A 567 8.60 10.04 10.43
CA ASN A 567 8.88 11.23 11.24
C ASN A 567 9.28 12.38 10.34
N PHE A 568 8.46 13.42 10.34
CA PHE A 568 8.74 14.67 9.66
C PHE A 568 8.90 15.77 10.71
N GLY A 569 10.07 16.38 10.78
CA GLY A 569 10.32 17.60 11.55
C GLY A 569 10.74 17.35 13.00
N GLY A 570 10.98 16.09 13.41
CA GLY A 570 11.27 15.75 14.81
C GLY A 570 12.54 16.36 15.42
N SER A 571 13.40 17.00 14.63
CA SER A 571 14.60 17.73 15.09
C SER A 571 14.77 19.09 14.40
N GLY A 572 13.65 19.73 14.03
CA GLY A 572 13.62 21.03 13.33
C GLY A 572 13.48 20.84 11.82
N GLY A 573 12.25 20.88 11.33
CA GLY A 573 11.90 20.81 9.90
C GLY A 573 12.01 22.15 9.17
N GLY A 574 11.81 22.13 7.87
CA GLY A 574 11.81 23.32 7.01
C GLY A 574 11.25 23.00 5.64
N ASP A 575 10.47 23.93 5.08
CA ASP A 575 10.12 23.87 3.67
C ASP A 575 11.35 24.22 2.83
N SER A 576 11.57 23.48 1.74
CA SER A 576 12.69 23.71 0.83
C SER A 576 12.29 23.56 -0.62
N SER A 577 13.11 24.08 -1.53
CA SER A 577 12.92 23.85 -2.96
C SER A 577 13.16 22.39 -3.28
N CYS A 578 12.13 21.69 -3.76
CA CYS A 578 12.23 20.28 -4.08
C CYS A 578 11.32 19.90 -5.24
N GLY A 579 11.91 19.28 -6.28
CA GLY A 579 11.18 18.86 -7.48
C GLY A 579 10.36 19.97 -8.15
N GLY A 580 10.91 21.20 -8.15
CA GLY A 580 10.32 22.40 -8.75
C GLY A 580 9.29 23.14 -7.90
N SER A 581 9.16 22.82 -6.61
CA SER A 581 8.20 23.49 -5.70
C SER A 581 8.79 23.66 -4.31
N THR A 582 8.40 24.71 -3.59
CA THR A 582 8.76 24.88 -2.17
C THR A 582 7.79 24.08 -1.31
N ILE A 583 8.25 22.98 -0.74
CA ILE A 583 7.43 22.03 0.03
C ILE A 583 8.16 21.61 1.30
N GLY A 584 7.40 21.22 2.32
CA GLY A 584 7.91 20.42 3.43
C GLY A 584 7.82 18.93 3.10
N VAL A 585 6.58 18.44 2.97
CA VAL A 585 6.31 17.07 2.52
C VAL A 585 5.18 17.12 1.49
N TYR A 586 5.39 16.52 0.32
CA TYR A 586 4.37 16.39 -0.70
C TYR A 586 4.21 14.93 -1.09
N ALA A 587 3.05 14.34 -0.79
CA ALA A 587 2.69 12.98 -1.10
C ALA A 587 1.30 12.95 -1.71
N ASN A 588 1.19 12.68 -3.02
CA ASN A 588 -0.08 12.70 -3.74
C ASN A 588 -0.39 11.32 -4.33
N ASN A 589 -1.60 10.81 -4.08
CA ASN A 589 -1.96 9.41 -4.30
C ASN A 589 -1.02 8.43 -3.56
N VAL A 590 -0.80 8.70 -2.27
CA VAL A 590 0.11 7.95 -1.42
C VAL A 590 -0.63 7.37 -0.22
N THR A 591 -0.38 6.09 0.07
CA THR A 591 -0.77 5.46 1.34
C THR A 591 0.48 5.11 2.13
N PHE A 592 0.60 5.60 3.36
CA PHE A 592 1.61 5.16 4.31
C PHE A 592 1.09 3.98 5.13
N VAL A 593 1.79 2.85 5.10
CA VAL A 593 1.52 1.66 5.91
C VAL A 593 2.67 1.50 6.90
N ILE A 594 2.41 1.72 8.18
CA ILE A 594 3.44 1.92 9.20
C ILE A 594 3.41 0.77 10.21
N GLY A 595 4.52 0.05 10.33
CA GLY A 595 4.68 -1.05 11.27
C GLY A 595 5.07 -0.61 12.67
N ALA A 596 5.91 0.42 12.79
CA ALA A 596 6.53 0.87 14.04
C ALA A 596 7.07 -0.29 14.89
N ALA A 597 7.86 -1.17 14.27
CA ALA A 597 8.47 -2.31 14.94
C ALA A 597 9.20 -1.91 16.24
N ALA A 598 9.28 -2.81 17.21
CA ALA A 598 9.92 -2.51 18.50
C ALA A 598 11.33 -1.94 18.31
N GLY A 599 11.61 -0.81 18.98
CA GLY A 599 12.90 -0.11 18.89
C GLY A 599 13.12 0.73 17.62
N SER A 600 12.14 0.81 16.71
CA SER A 600 12.25 1.62 15.48
C SER A 600 11.80 3.07 15.62
N THR A 601 10.97 3.38 16.62
CA THR A 601 10.48 4.73 16.89
C THR A 601 11.59 5.61 17.45
N ALA A 602 11.51 6.93 17.24
CA ALA A 602 12.40 7.88 17.89
C ALA A 602 12.36 7.71 19.41
N THR A 603 13.51 7.82 20.07
CA THR A 603 13.65 7.62 21.53
C THR A 603 13.59 8.93 22.32
N SER A 604 13.68 10.08 21.64
CA SER A 604 13.66 11.41 22.22
C SER A 604 13.08 12.44 21.24
N GLY A 605 12.89 13.68 21.71
CA GLY A 605 12.29 14.77 20.95
C GLY A 605 10.78 14.64 20.81
N ASP A 606 10.19 15.55 20.02
CA ASP A 606 8.73 15.68 19.85
C ASP A 606 8.06 14.44 19.26
N CYS A 607 8.84 13.62 18.55
CA CYS A 607 8.37 12.42 17.88
C CYS A 607 8.65 11.12 18.67
N ALA A 608 9.08 11.24 19.93
CA ALA A 608 9.43 10.09 20.75
C ALA A 608 8.26 9.10 20.87
N GLY A 609 8.54 7.81 20.61
CA GLY A 609 7.56 6.72 20.71
C GLY A 609 6.42 6.76 19.67
N GLN A 610 6.47 7.65 18.69
CA GLN A 610 5.40 7.79 17.70
C GLN A 610 5.66 6.92 16.45
N SER A 611 4.59 6.34 15.91
CA SER A 611 4.61 5.66 14.61
C SER A 611 4.57 6.65 13.46
N PHE A 612 3.81 7.74 13.63
CA PHE A 612 3.76 8.88 12.72
C PHE A 612 3.99 10.17 13.49
N CYS A 613 4.82 11.05 12.97
CA CYS A 613 5.05 12.36 13.56
C CYS A 613 5.17 13.43 12.49
N LEU A 614 4.50 14.56 12.71
CA LEU A 614 4.73 15.81 12.01
C LEU A 614 4.95 16.93 13.04
N SER A 615 6.14 17.53 13.06
CA SER A 615 6.54 18.53 14.05
C SER A 615 6.99 19.86 13.42
N ALA A 616 7.56 20.75 14.26
CA ALA A 616 7.97 22.11 13.95
C ALA A 616 8.76 22.26 12.66
N GLY A 617 8.52 23.39 11.98
CA GLY A 617 9.32 23.88 10.88
C GLY A 617 8.75 23.61 9.49
N TYR A 618 7.78 22.69 9.38
CA TYR A 618 7.01 22.53 8.15
C TYR A 618 5.79 23.45 8.11
N SER A 619 5.63 24.13 6.97
CA SER A 619 4.51 25.03 6.69
C SER A 619 3.79 24.73 5.37
N ASN A 620 4.23 23.68 4.66
CA ASN A 620 3.59 23.21 3.43
C ASN A 620 3.66 21.68 3.35
N VAL A 621 2.65 21.02 3.91
CA VAL A 621 2.54 19.56 3.94
C VAL A 621 1.25 19.12 3.28
N VAL A 622 1.37 18.23 2.28
CA VAL A 622 0.23 17.65 1.57
C VAL A 622 0.38 16.13 1.57
N ILE A 623 -0.63 15.43 2.09
CA ILE A 623 -0.76 13.98 2.01
C ILE A 623 -2.15 13.64 1.48
N ASN A 624 -2.22 13.25 0.21
CA ASN A 624 -3.46 12.84 -0.42
C ASN A 624 -3.48 11.33 -0.64
N ALA A 625 -4.49 10.67 -0.09
CA ALA A 625 -4.75 9.27 -0.35
C ALA A 625 -5.00 9.00 -1.85
N PRO A 626 -4.74 7.77 -2.34
CA PRO A 626 -5.19 7.35 -3.66
C PRO A 626 -6.71 7.45 -3.78
N THR A 627 -7.25 7.84 -4.92
CA THR A 627 -8.71 7.88 -5.15
C THR A 627 -9.29 6.56 -5.68
N SER A 628 -8.44 5.57 -5.94
CA SER A 628 -8.81 4.28 -6.52
C SER A 628 -7.86 3.16 -6.08
N GLY A 629 -8.17 1.91 -6.44
CA GLY A 629 -7.41 0.72 -6.02
C GLY A 629 -7.85 0.20 -4.65
N ALA A 630 -7.22 -0.89 -4.20
CA ALA A 630 -7.60 -1.57 -2.95
C ALA A 630 -7.46 -0.68 -1.69
N LEU A 631 -6.48 0.22 -1.69
CA LEU A 631 -6.25 1.23 -0.64
C LEU A 631 -6.80 2.60 -1.01
N GLY A 632 -7.70 2.67 -2.01
CA GLY A 632 -8.39 3.91 -2.36
C GLY A 632 -9.07 4.52 -1.13
N GLY A 633 -8.72 5.77 -0.84
CA GLY A 633 -9.20 6.50 0.32
C GLY A 633 -8.29 6.45 1.54
N PHE A 634 -7.30 5.54 1.64
CA PHE A 634 -6.41 5.47 2.82
C PHE A 634 -5.16 6.33 2.64
N ALA A 635 -4.97 7.32 3.51
CA ALA A 635 -3.75 8.13 3.56
C ALA A 635 -2.71 7.50 4.48
N VAL A 636 -3.13 7.08 5.67
CA VAL A 636 -2.26 6.49 6.70
C VAL A 636 -2.95 5.29 7.33
N ILE A 637 -2.21 4.19 7.40
CA ILE A 637 -2.55 2.97 8.13
C ILE A 637 -1.43 2.75 9.14
N GLY A 638 -1.74 3.02 10.41
CA GLY A 638 -0.82 2.79 11.53
C GLY A 638 -0.76 1.32 11.95
N PRO A 639 -0.01 1.03 13.02
CA PRO A 639 0.17 -0.32 13.53
C PRO A 639 -1.15 -1.05 13.81
N GLN A 640 -1.32 -2.23 13.21
CA GLN A 640 -2.53 -3.04 13.34
C GLN A 640 -2.48 -4.02 14.52
N SER A 641 -1.31 -4.25 15.11
CA SER A 641 -1.19 -5.10 16.31
C SER A 641 -1.66 -4.36 17.55
N ALA A 642 -2.55 -4.98 18.34
CA ALA A 642 -3.00 -4.44 19.63
C ALA A 642 -1.86 -4.27 20.65
N SER A 643 -0.76 -5.00 20.51
CA SER A 643 0.44 -4.82 21.35
C SER A 643 1.27 -3.60 20.98
N ASN A 644 1.03 -2.99 19.81
CA ASN A 644 1.73 -1.81 19.36
C ASN A 644 0.84 -0.58 19.51
N THR A 645 1.08 0.19 20.56
CA THR A 645 0.32 1.40 20.88
C THR A 645 0.95 2.69 20.33
N ALA A 646 1.97 2.58 19.48
CA ALA A 646 2.61 3.74 18.88
C ALA A 646 1.60 4.53 18.04
N GLY A 647 1.47 5.82 18.36
CA GLY A 647 0.43 6.71 17.83
C GLY A 647 0.92 7.64 16.73
N GLY A 648 0.10 8.65 16.48
CA GLY A 648 0.38 9.77 15.58
C GLY A 648 0.45 11.08 16.37
N THR A 649 1.42 11.94 16.07
CA THR A 649 1.48 13.29 16.66
C THR A 649 1.67 14.37 15.61
N PHE A 650 0.98 15.50 15.81
CA PHE A 650 1.11 16.74 15.07
C PHE A 650 1.42 17.84 16.08
N THR A 651 2.60 18.43 16.04
CA THR A 651 3.04 19.30 17.14
C THR A 651 3.98 20.43 16.72
N SER A 652 4.37 21.25 17.70
CA SER A 652 5.39 22.28 17.64
C SER A 652 5.29 23.25 16.44
N GLY A 653 4.08 23.57 15.99
CA GLY A 653 3.83 24.58 14.97
C GLY A 653 3.88 24.07 13.52
N ALA A 654 3.81 22.75 13.30
CA ALA A 654 3.52 22.20 11.98
C ALA A 654 2.23 22.84 11.43
N SER A 655 2.32 23.62 10.35
CA SER A 655 1.22 24.47 9.89
C SER A 655 0.89 24.25 8.42
N ASN A 656 -0.34 24.62 8.02
CA ASN A 656 -0.92 24.38 6.69
C ASN A 656 -0.78 22.91 6.25
N THR A 657 -0.94 21.99 7.20
CA THR A 657 -0.95 20.56 6.90
C THR A 657 -2.29 20.21 6.29
N VAL A 658 -2.25 19.64 5.07
CA VAL A 658 -3.41 19.12 4.37
C VAL A 658 -3.29 17.61 4.27
N VAL A 659 -4.23 16.89 4.87
CA VAL A 659 -4.37 15.44 4.68
C VAL A 659 -5.75 15.16 4.11
N THR A 660 -5.82 14.37 3.04
CA THR A 660 -7.09 13.87 2.47
C THR A 660 -7.09 12.35 2.45
N GLY A 661 -8.20 11.74 2.84
CA GLY A 661 -8.39 10.31 3.03
C GLY A 661 -8.52 9.91 4.50
N VAL A 662 -8.37 8.62 4.74
CA VAL A 662 -8.48 7.97 6.05
C VAL A 662 -7.10 7.94 6.71
N PHE A 663 -7.05 8.44 7.94
CA PHE A 663 -5.93 8.34 8.86
C PHE A 663 -6.32 7.36 9.97
N TYR A 664 -5.93 6.10 9.80
CA TYR A 664 -6.38 4.96 10.61
C TYR A 664 -5.28 4.48 11.56
N MET A 665 -5.44 4.73 12.85
CA MET A 665 -4.55 4.29 13.94
C MET A 665 -5.35 3.66 15.09
N PRO A 666 -5.93 2.46 14.91
CA PRO A 666 -6.88 1.89 15.87
C PRO A 666 -6.27 1.62 17.26
N ASN A 667 -4.96 1.34 17.32
CA ASN A 667 -4.23 1.02 18.55
C ASN A 667 -3.41 2.20 19.11
N GLY A 668 -3.21 3.25 18.30
CA GLY A 668 -2.37 4.40 18.63
C GLY A 668 -3.19 5.64 18.97
N SER A 669 -2.70 6.47 19.90
CA SER A 669 -3.31 7.78 20.16
C SER A 669 -2.96 8.78 19.06
N LEU A 670 -3.90 9.66 18.70
CA LEU A 670 -3.65 10.81 17.83
C LEU A 670 -3.57 12.07 18.69
N ASN A 671 -2.43 12.75 18.65
CA ASN A 671 -2.17 13.94 19.44
C ASN A 671 -1.93 15.15 18.54
N PHE A 672 -2.58 16.26 18.86
CA PHE A 672 -2.44 17.55 18.20
C PHE A 672 -2.09 18.59 19.27
N SER A 673 -0.95 19.24 19.16
CA SER A 673 -0.49 20.21 20.17
C SER A 673 0.43 21.28 19.58
N GLY A 674 0.91 22.19 20.43
CA GLY A 674 1.94 23.16 20.07
C GLY A 674 1.58 24.08 18.89
N GLY A 675 0.30 24.44 18.73
CA GLY A 675 -0.15 25.27 17.61
C GLY A 675 -0.16 24.59 16.24
N ALA A 676 -0.03 23.26 16.18
CA ALA A 676 -0.11 22.54 14.91
C ALA A 676 -1.48 22.70 14.24
N SER A 677 -1.52 22.82 12.92
CA SER A 677 -2.76 22.88 12.14
C SER A 677 -2.84 21.77 11.11
N LEU A 678 -3.90 20.96 11.21
CA LEU A 678 -4.28 19.93 10.26
C LEU A 678 -5.67 20.24 9.71
N GLY A 679 -5.81 20.25 8.38
CA GLY A 679 -7.09 20.31 7.69
C GLY A 679 -7.10 19.43 6.45
N ASP A 680 -8.17 19.51 5.67
CA ASP A 680 -8.37 18.71 4.46
C ASP A 680 -8.50 19.55 3.18
N ALA A 681 -8.40 20.87 3.28
CA ALA A 681 -8.55 21.81 2.16
C ALA A 681 -9.78 21.51 1.29
N SER A 682 -10.93 21.20 1.90
CA SER A 682 -12.19 20.76 1.25
C SER A 682 -12.18 19.37 0.62
N GLY A 683 -11.14 18.58 0.87
CA GLY A 683 -11.12 17.12 0.68
C GLY A 683 -11.90 16.37 1.75
N CYS A 684 -11.69 15.05 1.87
CA CYS A 684 -12.37 14.20 2.85
C CYS A 684 -11.34 13.61 3.81
N LEU A 685 -11.11 14.22 4.98
CA LEU A 685 -10.28 13.63 6.04
C LEU A 685 -11.12 12.86 7.06
N GLU A 686 -10.86 11.57 7.22
CA GLU A 686 -11.42 10.76 8.31
C GLU A 686 -10.31 10.32 9.27
N LEU A 687 -10.49 10.54 10.57
CA LEU A 687 -9.54 10.24 11.63
C LEU A 687 -10.13 9.19 12.56
N VAL A 688 -9.44 8.06 12.66
CA VAL A 688 -9.80 6.98 13.58
C VAL A 688 -8.58 6.66 14.42
N GLY A 689 -8.66 6.96 15.71
CA GLY A 689 -7.56 6.76 16.65
C GLY A 689 -8.02 5.99 17.88
N ARG A 690 -7.09 5.38 18.62
CA ARG A 690 -7.38 4.82 19.95
C ARG A 690 -7.95 5.92 20.86
N GLN A 691 -7.27 7.06 20.89
CA GLN A 691 -7.67 8.29 21.60
C GLN A 691 -7.34 9.49 20.72
N ILE A 692 -8.02 10.61 20.94
CA ILE A 692 -7.76 11.87 20.21
C ILE A 692 -7.59 13.00 21.21
N THR A 693 -6.43 13.63 21.21
CA THR A 693 -6.11 14.77 22.08
C THR A 693 -5.76 15.99 21.24
N VAL A 694 -6.43 17.11 21.45
CA VAL A 694 -6.18 18.39 20.77
C VAL A 694 -5.95 19.45 21.84
N SER A 695 -4.75 20.01 21.90
CA SER A 695 -4.32 20.88 23.01
C SER A 695 -3.41 22.02 22.56
N ALA A 696 -3.06 22.93 23.47
CA ALA A 696 -2.04 23.97 23.27
C ALA A 696 -2.19 24.74 21.94
N GLY A 697 -3.39 25.26 21.66
CA GLY A 697 -3.67 26.07 20.48
C GLY A 697 -3.71 25.33 19.13
N ALA A 698 -3.64 23.99 19.12
CA ALA A 698 -3.72 23.21 17.89
C ALA A 698 -5.09 23.30 17.22
N LEU A 699 -5.10 23.15 15.89
CA LEU A 699 -6.29 23.22 15.05
C LEU A 699 -6.46 21.91 14.29
N LEU A 700 -7.60 21.25 14.48
CA LEU A 700 -7.95 20.02 13.79
C LEU A 700 -9.22 20.23 12.94
N GLY A 701 -9.09 20.17 11.63
CA GLY A 701 -10.17 20.31 10.66
C GLY A 701 -10.47 19.01 9.93
N SER A 702 -11.75 18.70 9.75
CA SER A 702 -12.25 17.62 8.91
C SER A 702 -13.61 18.00 8.32
N SER A 703 -13.86 17.64 7.08
CA SER A 703 -15.13 17.90 6.38
C SER A 703 -15.71 16.65 5.72
N CYS A 704 -15.22 15.48 6.12
CA CYS A 704 -15.51 14.20 5.46
C CYS A 704 -16.88 13.62 5.81
N VAL A 705 -17.72 13.43 4.79
CA VAL A 705 -18.93 12.59 4.81
C VAL A 705 -18.68 11.39 3.91
N SER A 706 -17.74 10.52 4.29
CA SER A 706 -17.40 9.33 3.51
C SER A 706 -18.58 8.34 3.52
N SER A 707 -18.95 7.86 2.34
CA SER A 707 -19.86 6.72 2.13
C SER A 707 -19.18 5.35 2.38
N MET A 708 -17.92 5.36 2.84
CA MET A 708 -17.06 4.19 3.03
C MET A 708 -17.19 3.56 4.42
N GLY A 709 -17.74 4.29 5.39
CA GLY A 709 -18.19 3.70 6.65
C GLY A 709 -19.55 3.03 6.44
N THR A 710 -19.63 1.71 6.64
CA THR A 710 -20.92 0.99 6.71
C THR A 710 -21.74 1.36 7.96
N GLY A 711 -21.34 2.38 8.71
CA GLY A 711 -22.12 3.01 9.75
C GLY A 711 -23.25 3.83 9.13
N THR A 712 -24.45 3.26 9.14
CA THR A 712 -25.69 3.87 8.66
C THR A 712 -25.79 5.36 9.02
N PRO A 713 -25.79 6.28 8.04
CA PRO A 713 -26.41 7.58 8.21
C PRO A 713 -27.92 7.37 8.12
N ALA A 714 -28.63 7.43 9.24
CA ALA A 714 -30.01 7.90 9.26
C ALA A 714 -30.55 7.84 10.69
N GLY A 715 -31.37 8.83 11.05
CA GLY A 715 -32.12 8.88 12.30
C GLY A 715 -33.20 7.81 12.46
N PHE A 716 -32.99 6.58 11.96
CA PHE A 716 -33.81 5.42 12.26
C PHE A 716 -32.96 4.14 12.29
N SER A 717 -33.19 3.28 13.28
CA SER A 717 -32.73 1.88 13.27
C SER A 717 -33.86 0.94 12.89
N ALA A 718 -33.56 -0.07 12.08
CA ALA A 718 -34.50 -1.13 11.76
C ALA A 718 -34.41 -2.24 12.82
N ARG A 719 -35.55 -2.76 13.27
CA ARG A 719 -35.62 -3.94 14.16
C ARG A 719 -36.65 -4.91 13.63
N LEU A 720 -36.31 -6.19 13.59
CA LEU A 720 -37.28 -7.24 13.25
C LEU A 720 -38.35 -7.34 14.34
N VAL A 721 -39.60 -7.38 13.91
CA VAL A 721 -40.78 -7.51 14.75
C VAL A 721 -41.61 -8.65 14.19
N GLY A 722 -41.71 -9.72 14.98
CA GLY A 722 -42.45 -10.94 14.66
C GLY A 722 -43.64 -11.09 15.59
#